data_AF-A0AAU5YJR5-F1
#
_entry.id   AF-A0AAU5YJR5-F1
#
_cell.length_a   1.000
_cell.length_b   1.000
_cell.length_c   1.000
_cell.angle_alpha   90.00
_cell.angle_beta   90.00
_cell.angle_gamma   90.00
#
_symmetry.space_group_name_H-M   'P 1'
#
loop_
_entity.id
_entity.type
_entity.pdbx_description
1 polymer ?
#
loop_
_entity_poly.entity_id
_entity_poly.type
_entity_poly.pdbx_seq_one_letter_code
_entity_poly.pdbx_strand_id
1 'polypeptide(L)'
;MTSRLPWPEPDHDTGVDTNADADAADTSIVIVGLAAPEGAPEAVRWPDGSGQVGVRVRPVPDGVAAFFGDSVRGASRERLGALHLVWAALEDAGIVPGSLRDADVGVFLVQAEKEAEAETEAGDGDVGGSDGLAAAVGGDLGWPRGPRVTLGAGLPARAAVESAAERLRRGECDVAVAGSVTGAVAVLRRGSTAVRAGERVLAAAEAFGSAAPPAPAAAPDGGPALLAGRLVPLVLSGRSDAAVAALARGLLARFEADAELSPADVGWSLATTRTTGLGRRAVLFATDREEAVRGLRAVAEGGFAPLLFRTAPGASVEGGGRAVHVFPGLGSPWPGMALDLLAASDVFRSRMEDCARAIDPLVPWSLHDVLRGAPGTPALTDVDVVVPVLLAVGVSLSALWSACGVEPAVALGASLGEIAAAQVVGALTLDEAARVAVLWSRMQAEAVGTGALAAAALSPGELRPLLDAGHLRGRVHFAGTNGPRSVLFGGERAAVAEVVEMLTAEGVQVKGLNLALAAHTPGVTVDTTAFLAGTAAIAPAPAAVPFYSSVTGGEFETTGLDGAYWLRNLTSEVRFETAVRALWAAGHRTFLEVSPHPVLLGGVAETLADIAAGAGAGDGAAASSGLVGTLRRGQDGVTEWLTAMAQLYVRGVAVDWGAVFRGRGARRIALPTYPFGAEGTDRQPGAVPTAATGGAPGTGAGTGTGGLSLAGLTAGERAFAVEEFVRVHVARVLRHDDPDAVALDRGFLQSGFDSIQAVELRNQLNEATGLRLPTTLVFDHPTPASVADLIGELLTVRPEHGPQHGPGRGADQGREPAFLARLDSLEAELLASGLLRDDDGDGPEHAAGRERVTARLRDLLERLERLERSAPDDEDEFEGASLEELLDIVDSELHK
;
A
#
# COMPACT_ATOMS: atom_id res chain seq x y z
N MET A 1 -39.99 98.98 -9.96
CA MET A 1 -39.99 98.23 -8.69
C MET A 1 -39.59 96.79 -9.03
N THR A 2 -38.29 96.49 -9.24
CA THR A 2 -37.25 95.96 -8.27
C THR A 2 -37.31 94.43 -8.12
N SER A 3 -36.28 93.55 -8.27
CA SER A 3 -34.87 93.63 -8.69
C SER A 3 -34.20 92.21 -8.79
N ARG A 4 -33.28 92.01 -9.76
CA ARG A 4 -31.95 91.26 -9.80
C ARG A 4 -31.75 89.70 -9.59
N LEU A 5 -31.38 88.98 -10.69
CA LEU A 5 -30.17 88.13 -11.06
C LEU A 5 -29.58 86.99 -10.12
N PRO A 6 -28.72 85.99 -10.58
CA PRO A 6 -28.92 84.78 -11.48
C PRO A 6 -28.16 83.41 -11.13
N TRP A 7 -28.47 82.26 -11.81
CA TRP A 7 -27.64 81.00 -12.12
C TRP A 7 -27.36 79.87 -11.04
N PRO A 8 -26.83 78.62 -11.32
CA PRO A 8 -27.28 77.39 -12.09
C PRO A 8 -27.20 75.97 -11.38
N GLU A 9 -27.49 74.89 -12.15
CA GLU A 9 -27.24 73.40 -12.05
C GLU A 9 -25.74 72.92 -12.14
N PRO A 10 -25.34 71.60 -12.24
CA PRO A 10 -25.75 70.28 -11.63
C PRO A 10 -24.55 69.37 -11.16
N ASP A 11 -24.79 68.19 -10.52
CA ASP A 11 -24.21 66.86 -10.89
C ASP A 11 -24.60 65.65 -9.97
N HIS A 12 -25.18 64.62 -10.63
CA HIS A 12 -25.26 63.13 -10.52
C HIS A 12 -25.04 62.35 -9.18
N ASP A 13 -25.96 61.48 -8.68
CA ASP A 13 -26.58 60.21 -9.17
C ASP A 13 -25.69 58.97 -8.85
N THR A 14 -26.04 57.98 -8.00
CA THR A 14 -27.12 56.97 -8.06
C THR A 14 -27.27 56.36 -6.64
N GLY A 15 -28.43 56.16 -6.02
CA GLY A 15 -29.52 55.28 -6.45
C GLY A 15 -29.48 53.96 -5.64
N VAL A 16 -29.70 54.00 -4.32
CA VAL A 16 -29.85 52.80 -3.47
C VAL A 16 -31.23 52.21 -3.72
N ASP A 17 -31.26 51.08 -4.43
CA ASP A 17 -32.47 50.34 -4.76
C ASP A 17 -32.94 49.55 -3.52
N THR A 18 -34.17 49.81 -3.07
CA THR A 18 -34.75 49.39 -1.79
C THR A 18 -35.50 48.06 -1.89
N ASN A 19 -34.97 47.10 -2.66
CA ASN A 19 -35.68 45.85 -2.97
C ASN A 19 -34.89 44.56 -2.65
N ALA A 20 -33.89 44.61 -1.76
CA ALA A 20 -33.08 43.45 -1.36
C ALA A 20 -33.47 42.80 0.00
N ASP A 21 -34.36 43.41 0.77
CA ASP A 21 -34.68 42.96 2.15
C ASP A 21 -35.89 42.02 2.28
N ALA A 22 -36.54 41.62 1.18
CA ALA A 22 -37.72 40.74 1.21
C ALA A 22 -37.43 39.25 0.97
N ASP A 23 -36.24 38.88 0.45
CA ASP A 23 -35.88 37.48 0.14
C ASP A 23 -35.06 36.77 1.25
N ALA A 24 -34.72 37.46 2.34
CA ALA A 24 -33.92 36.89 3.45
C ALA A 24 -34.74 36.07 4.47
N ALA A 25 -36.06 35.96 4.31
CA ALA A 25 -36.96 35.50 5.35
C ALA A 25 -37.22 33.97 5.40
N ASP A 26 -36.72 33.17 4.44
CA ASP A 26 -37.07 31.73 4.35
C ASP A 26 -35.87 30.77 4.34
N THR A 27 -34.73 31.16 4.93
CA THR A 27 -33.60 30.23 5.13
C THR A 27 -33.80 29.43 6.42
N SER A 28 -34.44 28.27 6.34
CA SER A 28 -34.60 27.38 7.50
C SER A 28 -33.25 26.78 7.93
N ILE A 29 -33.01 26.69 9.24
CA ILE A 29 -31.82 26.05 9.81
C ILE A 29 -32.18 24.63 10.24
N VAL A 30 -31.39 23.65 9.80
CA VAL A 30 -31.64 22.22 10.03
C VAL A 30 -30.53 21.63 10.89
N ILE A 31 -30.91 20.81 11.86
CA ILE A 31 -29.97 19.96 12.60
C ILE A 31 -29.75 18.69 11.80
N VAL A 32 -28.51 18.46 11.43
CA VAL A 32 -28.10 17.34 10.58
C VAL A 32 -27.39 16.24 11.33
N GLY A 33 -26.95 16.49 12.57
CA GLY A 33 -26.44 15.45 13.48
C GLY A 33 -26.49 15.89 14.93
N LEU A 34 -26.49 14.92 15.84
CA LEU A 34 -26.62 15.13 17.28
C LEU A 34 -25.83 14.07 18.05
N ALA A 35 -25.08 14.51 19.07
CA ALA A 35 -24.47 13.63 20.05
C ALA A 35 -24.77 14.09 21.47
N ALA A 36 -25.04 13.14 22.35
CA ALA A 36 -25.25 13.36 23.78
C ALA A 36 -24.38 12.35 24.57
N PRO A 37 -24.01 12.67 25.82
CA PRO A 37 -23.37 11.71 26.71
C PRO A 37 -24.23 10.45 26.87
N GLU A 38 -23.60 9.27 26.91
CA GLU A 38 -24.32 8.00 27.09
C GLU A 38 -24.89 7.88 28.52
N GLY A 39 -26.21 7.63 28.62
CA GLY A 39 -26.94 7.37 29.88
C GLY A 39 -27.66 8.59 30.47
N ALA A 40 -28.64 8.34 31.35
CA ALA A 40 -29.37 9.40 32.03
C ALA A 40 -28.45 10.14 33.04
N PRO A 41 -28.52 11.48 33.14
CA PRO A 41 -27.79 12.22 34.17
C PRO A 41 -28.18 11.71 35.56
N GLU A 42 -27.23 11.14 36.30
CA GLU A 42 -27.50 10.62 37.65
C GLU A 42 -27.37 11.76 38.66
N ALA A 43 -28.46 12.05 39.36
CA ALA A 43 -28.50 13.03 40.43
C ALA A 43 -27.74 12.50 41.65
N VAL A 44 -26.56 13.05 41.92
CA VAL A 44 -25.74 12.69 43.08
C VAL A 44 -25.87 13.77 44.14
N ARG A 45 -26.23 13.37 45.36
CA ARG A 45 -26.10 14.24 46.54
C ARG A 45 -24.66 14.18 47.03
N TRP A 46 -24.02 15.34 47.13
CA TRP A 46 -22.66 15.42 47.63
C TRP A 46 -22.60 15.00 49.12
N PRO A 47 -21.55 14.25 49.55
CA PRO A 47 -21.43 13.78 50.93
C PRO A 47 -21.16 14.87 51.98
N ASP A 48 -20.95 16.12 51.55
CA ASP A 48 -20.53 17.25 52.37
C ASP A 48 -21.66 17.88 53.21
N GLY A 49 -22.89 17.37 53.10
CA GLY A 49 -24.04 17.87 53.84
C GLY A 49 -24.63 19.18 53.31
N SER A 50 -24.15 19.70 52.16
CA SER A 50 -24.61 20.95 51.55
C SER A 50 -26.03 20.88 50.97
N GLY A 51 -26.56 19.67 50.77
CA GLY A 51 -27.84 19.45 50.09
C GLY A 51 -27.79 19.73 48.58
N GLN A 52 -26.62 20.02 48.01
CA GLN A 52 -26.45 20.20 46.57
C GLN A 52 -26.66 18.87 45.83
N VAL A 53 -27.46 18.93 44.77
CA VAL A 53 -27.66 17.83 43.81
C VAL A 53 -26.78 18.14 42.61
N GLY A 54 -25.66 17.43 42.47
CA GLY A 54 -24.84 17.45 41.27
C GLY A 54 -25.36 16.48 40.22
N VAL A 55 -25.03 16.72 38.95
CA VAL A 55 -25.21 15.74 37.87
C VAL A 55 -23.88 15.04 37.67
N ARG A 56 -23.83 13.72 37.91
CA ARG A 56 -22.63 12.93 37.59
C ARG A 56 -22.61 12.67 36.09
N VAL A 57 -21.87 13.50 35.36
CA VAL A 57 -21.55 13.26 33.95
C VAL A 57 -20.64 12.03 33.89
N ARG A 58 -20.95 11.06 33.02
CA ARG A 58 -20.06 9.91 32.82
C ARG A 58 -18.68 10.39 32.36
N PRO A 59 -17.60 9.68 32.75
CA PRO A 59 -16.26 10.08 32.39
C PRO A 59 -16.09 10.09 30.87
N VAL A 60 -15.48 11.15 30.35
CA VAL A 60 -14.98 11.21 28.98
C VAL A 60 -14.10 9.98 28.75
N PRO A 61 -14.27 9.20 27.66
CA PRO A 61 -13.43 8.05 27.43
C PRO A 61 -11.95 8.44 27.46
N ASP A 62 -11.14 7.74 28.24
CA ASP A 62 -9.71 8.06 28.41
C ASP A 62 -8.96 8.08 27.06
N GLY A 63 -9.46 7.28 26.10
CA GLY A 63 -8.95 7.19 24.75
C GLY A 63 -9.15 8.42 23.85
N VAL A 64 -9.96 9.41 24.25
CA VAL A 64 -10.11 10.66 23.49
C VAL A 64 -8.78 11.41 23.42
N ALA A 65 -8.06 11.51 24.54
CA ALA A 65 -6.75 12.15 24.55
C ALA A 65 -5.74 11.41 23.66
N ALA A 66 -5.76 10.07 23.68
CA ALA A 66 -4.90 9.24 22.83
C ALA A 66 -5.20 9.45 21.33
N PHE A 67 -6.46 9.62 20.95
CA PHE A 67 -6.87 9.83 19.56
C PHE A 67 -6.35 11.15 18.97
N PHE A 68 -6.46 12.25 19.74
CA PHE A 68 -6.02 13.59 19.32
C PHE A 68 -4.52 13.83 19.57
N GLY A 69 -3.89 12.97 20.38
CA GLY A 69 -2.45 12.97 20.62
C GLY A 69 -1.95 14.28 21.23
N ASP A 70 -0.80 14.76 20.77
CA ASP A 70 -0.10 15.89 21.37
C ASP A 70 -0.86 17.22 21.32
N SER A 71 -1.81 17.38 20.38
CA SER A 71 -2.63 18.59 20.26
C SER A 71 -3.46 18.90 21.51
N VAL A 72 -3.82 17.87 22.27
CA VAL A 72 -4.66 17.96 23.48
C VAL A 72 -3.89 17.55 24.74
N ARG A 73 -2.55 17.53 24.69
CA ARG A 73 -1.73 17.23 25.85
C ARG A 73 -2.02 18.24 26.97
N GLY A 74 -2.44 17.75 28.13
CA GLY A 74 -2.83 18.60 29.27
C GLY A 74 -4.20 19.28 29.12
N ALA A 75 -5.01 18.91 28.12
CA ALA A 75 -6.37 19.42 27.96
C ALA A 75 -7.26 19.05 29.16
N SER A 76 -8.17 19.96 29.52
CA SER A 76 -9.17 19.72 30.56
C SER A 76 -10.15 18.61 30.13
N ARG A 77 -10.79 17.95 31.11
CA ARG A 77 -11.88 16.99 30.86
C ARG A 77 -13.02 17.62 30.06
N GLU A 78 -13.31 18.90 30.30
CA GLU A 78 -14.31 19.64 29.54
C GLU A 78 -13.94 19.75 28.06
N ARG A 79 -12.70 20.12 27.73
CA ARG A 79 -12.22 20.19 26.34
C ARG A 79 -12.25 18.81 25.66
N LEU A 80 -11.81 17.76 26.35
CA LEU A 80 -11.87 16.40 25.84
C LEU A 80 -13.31 15.91 25.63
N GLY A 81 -14.23 16.24 26.54
CA GLY A 81 -15.66 15.92 26.40
C GLY A 81 -16.31 16.65 25.23
N ALA A 82 -15.95 17.92 25.01
CA ALA A 82 -16.39 18.68 23.85
C ALA A 82 -15.90 18.02 22.54
N LEU A 83 -14.61 17.67 22.46
CA LEU A 83 -14.05 17.00 21.28
C LEU A 83 -14.74 15.68 20.97
N HIS A 84 -15.02 14.85 21.99
CA HIS A 84 -15.76 13.60 21.83
C HIS A 84 -17.15 13.85 21.22
N LEU A 85 -17.96 14.73 21.82
CA LEU A 85 -19.33 14.96 21.37
C LEU A 85 -19.38 15.66 20.00
N VAL A 86 -18.47 16.60 19.73
CA VAL A 86 -18.36 17.25 18.42
C VAL A 86 -18.01 16.23 17.34
N TRP A 87 -17.05 15.34 17.59
CA TRP A 87 -16.69 14.27 16.65
C TRP A 87 -17.88 13.33 16.39
N ALA A 88 -18.52 12.85 17.45
CA ALA A 88 -19.67 11.96 17.34
C ALA A 88 -20.85 12.61 16.58
N ALA A 89 -21.15 13.88 16.83
CA ALA A 89 -22.23 14.60 16.15
C ALA A 89 -21.95 14.81 14.66
N LEU A 90 -20.68 14.99 14.27
CA LEU A 90 -20.27 15.06 12.87
C LEU A 90 -20.42 13.70 12.17
N GLU A 91 -19.99 12.61 12.82
CA GLU A 91 -20.14 11.27 12.25
C GLU A 91 -21.61 10.82 12.16
N ASP A 92 -22.45 11.22 13.11
CA ASP A 92 -23.91 11.05 13.06
C ASP A 92 -24.52 11.83 11.89
N ALA A 93 -24.04 13.06 11.64
CA ALA A 93 -24.41 13.85 10.47
C ALA A 93 -23.87 13.29 9.13
N GLY A 94 -23.03 12.26 9.19
CA GLY A 94 -22.31 11.70 8.05
C GLY A 94 -21.31 12.67 7.42
N ILE A 95 -20.73 13.57 8.22
CA ILE A 95 -19.74 14.55 7.81
C ILE A 95 -18.37 14.09 8.29
N VAL A 96 -17.43 13.91 7.37
CA VAL A 96 -16.03 13.63 7.71
C VAL A 96 -15.40 14.91 8.29
N PRO A 97 -14.91 14.93 9.54
CA PRO A 97 -14.41 16.16 10.17
C PRO A 97 -13.32 16.89 9.37
N GLY A 98 -12.42 16.12 8.73
CA GLY A 98 -11.36 16.66 7.88
C GLY A 98 -11.85 17.35 6.60
N SER A 99 -13.06 17.05 6.12
CA SER A 99 -13.66 17.71 4.94
C SER A 99 -14.04 19.17 5.20
N LEU A 100 -14.04 19.61 6.46
CA LEU A 100 -14.41 20.96 6.87
C LEU A 100 -13.21 21.90 7.06
N ARG A 101 -11.97 21.45 6.81
CA ARG A 101 -10.75 22.27 7.00
C ARG A 101 -10.77 23.58 6.21
N ASP A 102 -11.35 23.56 5.01
CA ASP A 102 -11.46 24.73 4.13
C ASP A 102 -12.87 25.35 4.15
N ALA A 103 -13.70 25.01 5.15
CA ALA A 103 -15.04 25.59 5.31
C ALA A 103 -15.04 26.67 6.40
N ASP A 104 -15.99 27.61 6.30
CA ASP A 104 -16.29 28.53 7.39
C ASP A 104 -17.18 27.81 8.42
N VAL A 105 -16.53 27.17 9.39
CA VAL A 105 -17.20 26.39 10.44
C VAL A 105 -17.38 27.25 11.69
N GLY A 106 -18.60 27.43 12.17
CA GLY A 106 -18.86 28.08 13.45
C GLY A 106 -18.84 27.11 14.63
N VAL A 107 -18.21 27.47 15.75
CA VAL A 107 -18.17 26.66 16.99
C VAL A 107 -18.78 27.45 18.14
N PHE A 108 -19.85 26.94 18.73
CA PHE A 108 -20.63 27.59 19.77
C PHE A 108 -20.80 26.64 20.96
N LEU A 109 -20.05 26.85 22.04
CA LEU A 109 -20.07 25.92 23.18
C LEU A 109 -20.40 26.64 24.47
N VAL A 110 -21.26 26.05 25.30
CA VAL A 110 -21.50 26.51 26.67
C VAL A 110 -20.44 25.92 27.58
N GLN A 111 -19.79 26.77 28.36
CA GLN A 111 -18.80 26.36 29.36
C GLN A 111 -19.51 25.69 30.56
N ALA A 112 -18.90 24.65 31.12
CA ALA A 112 -19.34 24.02 32.35
C ALA A 112 -19.07 24.93 33.56
N GLU A 113 -19.86 24.78 34.63
CA GLU A 113 -19.53 25.42 35.91
C GLU A 113 -18.21 24.84 36.43
N LYS A 114 -17.27 25.71 36.83
CA LYS A 114 -16.07 25.26 37.53
C LYS A 114 -16.50 24.65 38.86
N GLU A 115 -16.24 23.36 39.05
CA GLU A 115 -16.22 22.80 40.41
C GLU A 115 -15.18 23.61 41.21
N ALA A 116 -15.55 24.06 42.41
CA ALA A 116 -14.61 24.70 43.32
C ALA A 116 -13.62 23.63 43.84
N GLU A 117 -12.70 23.20 42.99
CA GLU A 117 -11.56 22.38 43.40
C GLU A 117 -10.63 23.27 44.24
N ALA A 118 -10.46 22.88 45.50
CA ALA A 118 -9.57 23.52 46.44
C ALA A 118 -8.15 23.58 45.88
N GLU A 119 -7.65 24.79 45.65
CA GLU A 119 -6.27 25.08 45.30
C GLU A 119 -5.31 24.43 46.31
N THR A 120 -4.57 23.41 45.87
CA THR A 120 -3.26 23.08 46.44
C THR A 120 -2.39 22.45 45.37
N GLU A 121 -1.62 23.27 44.67
CA GLU A 121 -0.15 23.36 44.82
C GLU A 121 0.44 24.24 43.73
N ALA A 122 1.34 25.12 44.16
CA ALA A 122 2.04 26.08 43.34
C ALA A 122 3.04 25.40 42.40
N GLY A 123 2.91 25.68 41.10
CA GLY A 123 3.91 25.40 40.08
C GLY A 123 3.86 26.52 39.06
N ASP A 124 4.85 27.42 39.14
CA ASP A 124 5.07 28.53 38.22
C ASP A 124 5.27 28.00 36.79
N GLY A 125 4.35 28.35 35.89
CA GLY A 125 4.26 27.82 34.53
C GLY A 125 3.27 28.61 33.70
N ASP A 126 3.76 29.73 33.17
CA ASP A 126 3.30 30.50 32.00
C ASP A 126 1.78 30.74 31.82
N VAL A 127 1.40 32.01 31.93
CA VAL A 127 0.04 32.53 31.67
C VAL A 127 -0.22 32.54 30.16
N GLY A 128 -0.59 31.38 29.60
CA GLY A 128 -1.13 31.25 28.25
C GLY A 128 -2.54 31.85 28.18
N GLY A 129 -2.74 32.79 27.25
CA GLY A 129 -3.98 33.57 27.09
C GLY A 129 -5.26 32.73 26.93
N SER A 130 -6.37 33.29 27.41
CA SER A 130 -7.70 32.69 27.41
C SER A 130 -8.33 32.60 26.02
N ASP A 131 -7.83 31.70 25.17
CA ASP A 131 -8.63 31.22 24.05
C ASP A 131 -9.76 30.33 24.62
N GLY A 132 -11.01 30.79 24.50
CA GLY A 132 -12.18 30.08 25.06
C GLY A 132 -12.37 28.67 24.49
N LEU A 133 -13.10 27.80 25.19
CA LEU A 133 -13.36 26.39 24.85
C LEU A 133 -13.65 26.16 23.35
N ALA A 134 -14.49 27.01 22.74
CA ALA A 134 -14.83 26.93 21.32
C ALA A 134 -13.63 27.16 20.39
N ALA A 135 -12.74 28.10 20.72
CA ALA A 135 -11.51 28.37 19.96
C ALA A 135 -10.55 27.18 20.04
N ALA A 136 -10.35 26.63 21.24
CA ALA A 136 -9.50 25.46 21.45
C ALA A 136 -9.99 24.23 20.65
N VAL A 137 -11.28 23.91 20.75
CA VAL A 137 -11.91 22.80 20.00
C VAL A 137 -11.80 22.99 18.49
N GLY A 138 -12.03 24.21 18.00
CA GLY A 138 -11.86 24.54 16.58
C GLY A 138 -10.41 24.39 16.11
N GLY A 139 -9.43 24.76 16.96
CA GLY A 139 -8.01 24.57 16.71
C GLY A 139 -7.60 23.10 16.62
N ASP A 140 -8.07 22.28 17.57
CA ASP A 140 -7.81 20.83 17.61
C ASP A 140 -8.33 20.09 16.38
N LEU A 141 -9.49 20.52 15.86
CA LEU A 141 -10.09 19.96 14.65
C LEU A 141 -9.49 20.56 13.37
N GLY A 142 -8.58 21.53 13.49
CA GLY A 142 -7.89 22.17 12.37
C GLY A 142 -8.81 23.02 11.51
N TRP A 143 -9.77 23.72 12.12
CA TRP A 143 -10.67 24.64 11.43
C TRP A 143 -10.16 26.08 11.61
N PRO A 144 -9.54 26.69 10.59
CA PRO A 144 -8.93 28.02 10.71
C PRO A 144 -9.93 29.17 10.61
N ARG A 145 -11.16 28.92 10.10
CA ARG A 145 -12.16 29.95 9.81
C ARG A 145 -13.49 29.73 10.51
N GLY A 146 -14.30 30.80 10.54
CA GLY A 146 -15.65 30.85 11.10
C GLY A 146 -15.71 31.33 12.57
N PRO A 147 -16.92 31.63 13.09
CA PRO A 147 -17.08 32.16 14.45
C PRO A 147 -16.63 31.17 15.55
N ARG A 148 -16.04 31.68 16.63
CA ARG A 148 -15.69 30.92 17.84
C ARG A 148 -16.33 31.60 19.05
N VAL A 149 -17.37 30.99 19.61
CA VAL A 149 -18.15 31.60 20.69
C VAL A 149 -18.24 30.62 21.85
N THR A 150 -17.64 31.00 22.97
CA THR A 150 -17.83 30.31 24.25
C THR A 150 -18.85 31.09 25.09
N LEU A 151 -19.95 30.45 25.44
CA LEU A 151 -21.02 31.01 26.26
C LEU A 151 -20.76 30.72 27.74
N GLY A 152 -21.17 31.66 28.60
CA GLY A 152 -20.96 31.55 30.04
C GLY A 152 -21.67 30.34 30.67
N ALA A 153 -21.12 29.87 31.79
CA ALA A 153 -21.67 28.77 32.57
C ALA A 153 -23.10 29.07 33.08
N GLY A 154 -23.88 28.01 33.30
CA GLY A 154 -25.28 28.09 33.74
C GLY A 154 -26.30 28.39 32.62
N LEU A 155 -25.85 28.67 31.40
CA LEU A 155 -26.74 28.79 30.23
C LEU A 155 -27.16 27.41 29.71
N PRO A 156 -28.38 27.25 29.16
CA PRO A 156 -28.79 26.00 28.52
C PRO A 156 -28.06 25.79 27.19
N ALA A 157 -27.84 24.53 26.78
CA ALA A 157 -27.26 24.19 25.47
C ALA A 157 -28.00 24.86 24.29
N ARG A 158 -29.30 25.12 24.45
CA ARG A 158 -30.13 25.86 23.49
C ARG A 158 -29.59 27.26 23.17
N ALA A 159 -28.96 27.95 24.12
CA ALA A 159 -28.39 29.28 23.89
C ALA A 159 -27.27 29.24 22.83
N ALA A 160 -26.46 28.17 22.83
CA ALA A 160 -25.44 27.93 21.80
C ALA A 160 -26.07 27.70 20.43
N VAL A 161 -27.12 26.88 20.37
CA VAL A 161 -27.86 26.56 19.13
C VAL A 161 -28.49 27.81 18.52
N GLU A 162 -29.10 28.68 19.34
CA GLU A 162 -29.72 29.93 18.89
C GLU A 162 -28.68 30.91 18.33
N SER A 163 -27.53 31.05 19.01
CA SER A 163 -26.40 31.86 18.54
C SER A 163 -25.85 31.33 17.22
N ALA A 164 -25.64 30.01 17.11
CA ALA A 164 -25.19 29.36 15.88
C ALA A 164 -26.17 29.58 14.71
N ALA A 165 -27.47 29.42 14.96
CA ALA A 165 -28.51 29.64 13.95
C ALA A 165 -28.59 31.10 13.46
N GLU A 166 -28.30 32.08 14.33
CA GLU A 166 -28.17 33.48 13.92
C GLU A 166 -26.98 33.70 12.98
N ARG A 167 -25.82 33.12 13.30
CA ARG A 167 -24.60 33.26 12.48
C ARG A 167 -24.69 32.54 11.14
N LEU A 168 -25.31 31.34 11.15
CA LEU A 168 -25.70 30.67 9.92
C LEU A 168 -26.63 31.56 9.10
N ARG A 169 -27.70 32.15 9.67
CA ARG A 169 -28.61 33.03 8.90
C ARG A 169 -27.91 34.27 8.32
N ARG A 170 -26.91 34.82 9.01
CA ARG A 170 -26.10 35.94 8.52
C ARG A 170 -25.05 35.56 7.46
N GLY A 171 -24.75 34.28 7.29
CA GLY A 171 -23.78 33.80 6.30
C GLY A 171 -22.35 33.97 6.77
N GLU A 172 -22.16 34.05 8.10
CA GLU A 172 -20.84 34.09 8.73
C GLU A 172 -20.21 32.69 8.80
N CYS A 173 -21.01 31.64 8.61
CA CYS A 173 -20.58 30.26 8.47
C CYS A 173 -21.58 29.46 7.63
N ASP A 174 -21.13 28.33 7.08
CA ASP A 174 -21.96 27.39 6.30
C ASP A 174 -22.38 26.18 7.13
N VAL A 175 -21.56 25.83 8.11
CA VAL A 175 -21.78 24.74 9.06
C VAL A 175 -21.52 25.29 10.46
N ALA A 176 -22.35 24.94 11.43
CA ALA A 176 -22.11 25.28 12.82
C ALA A 176 -22.24 24.08 13.74
N VAL A 177 -21.35 23.98 14.72
CA VAL A 177 -21.44 23.01 15.81
C VAL A 177 -21.81 23.77 17.08
N ALA A 178 -22.88 23.35 17.75
CA ALA A 178 -23.46 24.09 18.86
C ALA A 178 -23.96 23.19 19.98
N GLY A 179 -23.65 23.51 21.24
CA GLY A 179 -24.18 22.77 22.38
C GLY A 179 -23.40 22.92 23.69
N SER A 180 -23.46 21.88 24.53
CA SER A 180 -22.71 21.80 25.79
C SER A 180 -22.20 20.37 26.04
N VAL A 181 -21.13 20.25 26.83
CA VAL A 181 -20.54 18.94 27.19
C VAL A 181 -21.39 18.13 28.17
N THR A 182 -22.27 18.81 28.92
CA THR A 182 -23.15 18.21 29.92
C THR A 182 -24.53 17.85 29.37
N GLY A 183 -24.88 18.35 28.19
CA GLY A 183 -26.19 18.17 27.56
C GLY A 183 -26.07 17.42 26.24
N ALA A 184 -25.93 18.16 25.14
CA ALA A 184 -25.75 17.61 23.81
C ALA A 184 -25.03 18.62 22.91
N VAL A 185 -24.41 18.10 21.86
CA VAL A 185 -23.81 18.88 20.77
C VAL A 185 -24.52 18.54 19.46
N ALA A 186 -24.95 19.56 18.73
CA ALA A 186 -25.64 19.45 17.46
C ALA A 186 -24.82 20.06 16.32
N VAL A 187 -24.97 19.50 15.11
CA VAL A 187 -24.45 20.06 13.87
C VAL A 187 -25.58 20.70 13.08
N LEU A 188 -25.40 21.94 12.66
CA LEU A 188 -26.39 22.76 11.97
C LEU A 188 -25.92 23.18 10.58
N ARG A 189 -26.85 23.25 9.63
CA ARG A 189 -26.65 23.79 8.27
C ARG A 189 -27.86 24.62 7.82
N ARG A 190 -27.66 25.48 6.82
CA ARG A 190 -28.75 26.10 6.06
C ARG A 190 -29.44 25.04 5.19
N GLY A 191 -30.77 25.01 5.17
CA GLY A 191 -31.54 24.05 4.36
C GLY A 191 -32.94 24.54 3.99
N SER A 192 -33.60 23.82 3.07
CA SER A 192 -34.95 24.12 2.54
C SER A 192 -36.09 23.39 3.27
N THR A 193 -35.78 22.53 4.26
CA THR A 193 -36.79 21.79 5.02
C THR A 193 -36.90 22.35 6.44
N ALA A 194 -38.03 23.01 6.73
CA ALA A 194 -38.36 23.57 8.03
C ALA A 194 -38.44 22.49 9.13
N VAL A 195 -37.36 22.34 9.89
CA VAL A 195 -37.43 21.75 11.24
C VAL A 195 -36.99 22.84 12.20
N ARG A 196 -37.88 23.27 13.10
CA ARG A 196 -37.53 24.23 14.15
C ARG A 196 -36.41 23.64 15.00
N ALA A 197 -35.17 24.05 14.75
CA ALA A 197 -33.96 23.58 15.43
C ALA A 197 -34.08 23.61 16.97
N GLY A 198 -34.93 24.47 17.54
CA GLY A 198 -35.15 24.55 18.99
C GLY A 198 -36.00 23.42 19.60
N GLU A 199 -36.97 22.84 18.88
CA GLU A 199 -37.91 21.85 19.47
C GLU A 199 -37.33 20.43 19.46
N ARG A 200 -36.50 20.06 18.47
CA ARG A 200 -35.81 18.76 18.43
C ARG A 200 -34.64 18.64 19.41
N VAL A 201 -33.90 19.73 19.69
CA VAL A 201 -32.79 19.68 20.68
C VAL A 201 -33.32 19.51 22.09
N LEU A 202 -34.44 20.15 22.44
CA LEU A 202 -35.08 19.94 23.75
C LEU A 202 -35.79 18.59 23.83
N ALA A 203 -36.53 18.19 22.79
CA ALA A 203 -37.19 16.88 22.80
C ALA A 203 -36.18 15.71 22.77
N ALA A 204 -35.02 15.85 22.12
CA ALA A 204 -33.97 14.83 22.11
C ALA A 204 -33.06 14.87 23.36
N ALA A 205 -32.94 16.02 24.03
CA ALA A 205 -32.27 16.14 25.32
C ALA A 205 -33.16 15.70 26.50
N GLU A 206 -34.49 15.80 26.38
CA GLU A 206 -35.47 15.33 27.38
C GLU A 206 -36.02 13.92 27.09
N ALA A 207 -36.04 13.48 25.83
CA ALA A 207 -36.37 12.13 25.42
C ALA A 207 -35.19 11.52 24.66
N PHE A 208 -34.48 10.59 25.32
CA PHE A 208 -33.42 9.78 24.73
C PHE A 208 -33.89 9.14 23.41
N GLY A 209 -33.42 9.67 22.28
CA GLY A 209 -33.76 9.17 20.96
C GLY A 209 -33.03 9.94 19.86
N SER A 210 -32.20 9.22 19.11
CA SER A 210 -31.50 9.65 17.89
C SER A 210 -32.32 10.63 17.04
N ALA A 211 -31.68 11.72 16.60
CA ALA A 211 -32.25 12.57 15.56
C ALA A 211 -32.53 11.69 14.33
N ALA A 212 -33.71 11.85 13.71
CA ALA A 212 -34.04 11.12 12.50
C ALA A 212 -32.90 11.30 11.48
N PRO A 213 -32.34 10.19 10.94
CA PRO A 213 -31.17 10.26 10.08
C PRO A 213 -31.43 11.21 8.92
N PRO A 214 -30.39 11.93 8.42
CA PRO A 214 -30.53 12.67 7.17
C PRO A 214 -31.13 11.74 6.11
N ALA A 215 -32.06 12.26 5.31
CA ALA A 215 -32.68 11.47 4.25
C ALA A 215 -31.58 10.78 3.43
N PRO A 216 -31.75 9.48 3.07
CA PRO A 216 -30.72 8.72 2.39
C PRO A 216 -30.30 9.45 1.11
N ALA A 217 -29.11 10.04 1.13
CA ALA A 217 -28.51 10.61 -0.06
C ALA A 217 -28.00 9.43 -0.89
N ALA A 218 -28.56 9.25 -2.08
CA ALA A 218 -28.04 8.32 -3.06
C ALA A 218 -26.61 8.73 -3.45
N ALA A 219 -25.77 7.77 -3.82
CA ALA A 219 -24.55 8.07 -4.54
C ALA A 219 -24.89 8.96 -5.76
N PRO A 220 -24.04 9.95 -6.11
CA PRO A 220 -24.31 10.79 -7.27
C PRO A 220 -24.46 9.93 -8.53
N ASP A 221 -25.64 10.01 -9.17
CA ASP A 221 -26.00 9.24 -10.38
C ASP A 221 -25.42 9.85 -11.68
N GLY A 222 -24.34 10.62 -11.60
CA GLY A 222 -23.78 11.35 -12.74
C GLY A 222 -22.26 11.30 -12.79
N GLY A 223 -21.71 10.39 -13.60
CA GLY A 223 -20.28 10.26 -13.87
C GLY A 223 -19.95 8.87 -14.44
N PRO A 224 -18.85 8.70 -15.19
CA PRO A 224 -18.44 7.39 -15.68
C PRO A 224 -18.20 6.44 -14.50
N ALA A 225 -18.72 5.22 -14.58
CA ALA A 225 -18.52 4.24 -13.53
C ALA A 225 -17.04 3.84 -13.46
N LEU A 226 -16.46 3.89 -12.25
CA LEU A 226 -15.07 3.46 -12.05
C LEU A 226 -14.93 1.98 -12.41
N LEU A 227 -15.81 1.14 -11.86
CA LEU A 227 -15.85 -0.31 -12.06
C LEU A 227 -17.29 -0.84 -11.94
N ALA A 228 -17.72 -1.61 -12.92
CA ALA A 228 -18.87 -2.50 -12.85
C ALA A 228 -18.52 -3.73 -12.00
N GLY A 229 -19.49 -4.24 -11.24
CA GLY A 229 -19.33 -5.47 -10.46
C GLY A 229 -20.03 -5.44 -9.11
N ARG A 230 -20.16 -6.62 -8.50
CA ARG A 230 -20.83 -6.82 -7.20
C ARG A 230 -19.88 -6.71 -6.00
N LEU A 231 -18.57 -6.72 -6.24
CA LEU A 231 -17.56 -6.66 -5.20
C LEU A 231 -17.52 -5.26 -4.57
N VAL A 232 -17.87 -5.16 -3.28
CA VAL A 232 -17.95 -3.91 -2.53
C VAL A 232 -16.88 -3.82 -1.44
N PRO A 233 -16.16 -2.68 -1.30
CA PRO A 233 -15.21 -2.47 -0.21
C PRO A 233 -15.93 -2.06 1.08
N LEU A 234 -15.61 -2.71 2.20
CA LEU A 234 -15.87 -2.19 3.55
C LEU A 234 -14.56 -1.67 4.13
N VAL A 235 -14.46 -0.34 4.27
CA VAL A 235 -13.24 0.37 4.64
C VAL A 235 -13.34 0.82 6.09
N LEU A 236 -12.41 0.35 6.92
CA LEU A 236 -12.34 0.65 8.34
C LEU A 236 -10.99 1.31 8.64
N SER A 237 -10.99 2.35 9.45
CA SER A 237 -9.75 2.92 9.97
C SER A 237 -9.88 3.40 11.41
N GLY A 238 -8.77 3.33 12.14
CA GLY A 238 -8.66 3.72 13.54
C GLY A 238 -7.24 4.16 13.90
N ARG A 239 -7.01 4.63 15.13
CA ARG A 239 -5.67 4.94 15.66
C ARG A 239 -5.00 3.73 16.30
N SER A 240 -5.78 2.71 16.67
CA SER A 240 -5.31 1.44 17.25
C SER A 240 -6.00 0.23 16.60
N ASP A 241 -5.36 -0.93 16.70
CA ASP A 241 -5.93 -2.18 16.18
C ASP A 241 -7.21 -2.54 16.95
N ALA A 242 -7.24 -2.24 18.25
CA ALA A 242 -8.43 -2.35 19.10
C ALA A 242 -9.61 -1.49 18.62
N ALA A 243 -9.37 -0.25 18.18
CA ALA A 243 -10.42 0.61 17.62
C ALA A 243 -10.99 0.06 16.31
N VAL A 244 -10.13 -0.45 15.41
CA VAL A 244 -10.58 -1.09 14.15
C VAL A 244 -11.41 -2.35 14.45
N ALA A 245 -10.99 -3.17 15.42
CA ALA A 245 -11.72 -4.34 15.85
C ALA A 245 -13.08 -3.98 16.49
N ALA A 246 -13.15 -2.90 17.26
CA ALA A 246 -14.40 -2.41 17.86
C ALA A 246 -15.38 -1.88 16.80
N LEU A 247 -14.91 -1.17 15.78
CA LEU A 247 -15.71 -0.77 14.62
C LEU A 247 -16.30 -2.01 13.91
N ALA A 248 -15.47 -3.03 13.68
CA ALA A 248 -15.92 -4.27 13.04
C ALA A 248 -17.02 -4.98 13.85
N ARG A 249 -16.88 -5.06 15.19
CA ARG A 249 -17.92 -5.59 16.09
C ARG A 249 -19.21 -4.77 16.03
N GLY A 250 -19.11 -3.44 15.98
CA GLY A 250 -20.27 -2.57 15.82
C GLY A 250 -21.03 -2.82 14.52
N LEU A 251 -20.32 -3.07 13.42
CA LEU A 251 -20.93 -3.42 12.14
C LEU A 251 -21.54 -4.83 12.12
N LEU A 252 -20.89 -5.82 12.76
CA LEU A 252 -21.46 -7.15 12.94
C LEU A 252 -22.82 -7.09 13.64
N ALA A 253 -22.92 -6.33 14.74
CA ALA A 253 -24.17 -6.13 15.45
C ALA A 253 -25.27 -5.49 14.56
N ARG A 254 -24.89 -4.63 13.60
CA ARG A 254 -25.85 -4.06 12.63
C ARG A 254 -26.34 -5.12 11.64
N PHE A 255 -25.45 -5.95 11.10
CA PHE A 255 -25.85 -7.07 10.22
C PHE A 255 -26.68 -8.13 10.95
N GLU A 256 -26.45 -8.33 12.25
CA GLU A 256 -27.27 -9.23 13.09
C GLU A 256 -28.66 -8.64 13.36
N ALA A 257 -28.74 -7.34 13.61
CA ALA A 257 -30.01 -6.65 13.89
C ALA A 257 -30.88 -6.45 12.64
N ASP A 258 -30.28 -6.40 11.45
CA ASP A 258 -30.96 -6.17 10.18
C ASP A 258 -30.48 -7.15 9.10
N ALA A 259 -31.32 -8.15 8.82
CA ALA A 259 -31.02 -9.20 7.83
C ALA A 259 -31.03 -8.68 6.38
N GLU A 260 -31.73 -7.57 6.11
CA GLU A 260 -31.85 -6.96 4.77
C GLU A 260 -30.77 -5.89 4.53
N LEU A 261 -29.85 -5.71 5.48
CA LEU A 261 -28.79 -4.71 5.39
C LEU A 261 -27.86 -5.00 4.21
N SER A 262 -27.86 -4.09 3.24
CA SER A 262 -27.04 -4.18 2.04
C SER A 262 -25.56 -3.90 2.34
N PRO A 263 -24.61 -4.81 2.02
CA PRO A 263 -23.18 -4.52 2.11
C PRO A 263 -22.74 -3.31 1.29
N ALA A 264 -23.42 -3.02 0.18
CA ALA A 264 -23.13 -1.85 -0.66
C ALA A 264 -23.46 -0.54 0.07
N ASP A 265 -24.57 -0.50 0.83
CA ASP A 265 -24.97 0.67 1.60
C ASP A 265 -24.04 0.89 2.80
N VAL A 266 -23.61 -0.19 3.46
CA VAL A 266 -22.58 -0.12 4.51
C VAL A 266 -21.27 0.41 3.94
N GLY A 267 -20.78 -0.16 2.83
CA GLY A 267 -19.53 0.23 2.20
C GLY A 267 -19.52 1.68 1.72
N TRP A 268 -20.59 2.12 1.06
CA TRP A 268 -20.73 3.52 0.62
C TRP A 268 -20.76 4.49 1.80
N SER A 269 -21.46 4.13 2.86
CA SER A 269 -21.54 4.93 4.08
C SER A 269 -20.17 5.03 4.75
N LEU A 270 -19.44 3.92 4.89
CA LEU A 270 -18.06 3.92 5.41
C LEU A 270 -17.14 4.81 4.58
N ALA A 271 -17.17 4.66 3.25
CA ALA A 271 -16.31 5.38 2.33
C ALA A 271 -16.54 6.91 2.33
N THR A 272 -17.76 7.37 2.61
CA THR A 272 -18.12 8.79 2.43
C THR A 272 -18.48 9.55 3.70
N THR A 273 -18.71 8.85 4.81
CA THR A 273 -19.17 9.45 6.07
C THR A 273 -18.22 9.24 7.23
N ARG A 274 -17.14 8.47 7.05
CA ARG A 274 -16.13 8.20 8.08
C ARG A 274 -14.76 8.67 7.62
N THR A 275 -13.91 9.01 8.59
CA THR A 275 -12.50 9.27 8.29
C THR A 275 -11.85 7.95 7.91
N THR A 276 -11.40 7.82 6.66
CA THR A 276 -10.72 6.62 6.15
C THR A 276 -9.20 6.70 6.29
N GLY A 277 -8.65 7.89 6.56
CA GLY A 277 -7.21 8.14 6.55
C GLY A 277 -6.46 7.86 7.86
N LEU A 278 -7.09 7.25 8.89
CA LEU A 278 -6.41 6.98 10.16
C LEU A 278 -5.32 5.90 10.01
N GLY A 279 -4.41 5.83 10.99
CA GLY A 279 -3.14 5.12 10.85
C GLY A 279 -3.23 3.59 10.87
N ARG A 280 -4.29 3.03 11.46
CA ARG A 280 -4.65 1.60 11.37
C ARG A 280 -5.75 1.45 10.36
N ARG A 281 -5.56 0.58 9.37
CA ARG A 281 -6.49 0.46 8.25
C ARG A 281 -6.83 -0.99 7.99
N ALA A 282 -8.09 -1.25 7.69
CA ALA A 282 -8.57 -2.52 7.19
C ALA A 282 -9.51 -2.26 6.03
N VAL A 283 -9.37 -3.04 4.97
CA VAL A 283 -10.36 -3.11 3.90
C VAL A 283 -10.62 -4.56 3.58
N LEU A 284 -11.90 -4.92 3.55
CA LEU A 284 -12.34 -6.22 3.06
C LEU A 284 -13.26 -6.01 1.87
N PHE A 285 -13.24 -6.96 0.95
CA PHE A 285 -14.17 -6.98 -0.16
C PHE A 285 -15.18 -8.11 0.02
N ALA A 286 -16.43 -7.82 -0.30
CA ALA A 286 -17.52 -8.78 -0.25
C ALA A 286 -18.44 -8.62 -1.45
N THR A 287 -19.01 -9.71 -1.94
CA THR A 287 -20.04 -9.72 -2.98
C THR A 287 -21.44 -9.91 -2.42
N ASP A 288 -21.53 -10.39 -1.18
CA ASP A 288 -22.76 -10.62 -0.44
C ASP A 288 -22.60 -10.40 1.08
N ARG A 289 -23.69 -10.66 1.81
CA ARG A 289 -23.77 -10.49 3.26
C ARG A 289 -22.91 -11.51 4.02
N GLU A 290 -22.84 -12.75 3.55
CA GLU A 290 -22.11 -13.81 4.25
C GLU A 290 -20.62 -13.54 4.23
N GLU A 291 -20.08 -13.14 3.08
CA GLU A 291 -18.70 -12.69 2.92
C GLU A 291 -18.41 -11.44 3.77
N ALA A 292 -19.32 -10.45 3.77
CA ALA A 292 -19.17 -9.26 4.60
C ALA A 292 -19.09 -9.59 6.10
N VAL A 293 -20.00 -10.44 6.60
CA VAL A 293 -20.01 -10.88 8.01
C VAL A 293 -18.75 -11.68 8.35
N ARG A 294 -18.33 -12.60 7.47
CA ARG A 294 -17.11 -13.40 7.67
C ARG A 294 -15.87 -12.51 7.73
N GLY A 295 -15.74 -11.57 6.79
CA GLY A 295 -14.63 -10.62 6.75
C GLY A 295 -14.60 -9.71 7.98
N LEU A 296 -15.76 -9.16 8.40
CA LEU A 296 -15.84 -8.32 9.60
C LEU A 296 -15.48 -9.10 10.87
N ARG A 297 -15.86 -10.37 10.96
CA ARG A 297 -15.44 -11.25 12.07
C ARG A 297 -13.93 -11.43 12.09
N ALA A 298 -13.32 -11.70 10.94
CA ALA A 298 -11.85 -11.77 10.80
C ALA A 298 -11.16 -10.44 11.17
N VAL A 299 -11.78 -9.29 10.91
CA VAL A 299 -11.26 -7.99 11.39
C VAL A 299 -11.37 -7.90 12.92
N ALA A 300 -12.53 -8.23 13.49
CA ALA A 300 -12.81 -8.11 14.91
C ALA A 300 -11.95 -9.03 15.80
N GLU A 301 -11.62 -10.21 15.30
CA GLU A 301 -10.88 -11.26 16.01
C GLU A 301 -9.39 -11.27 15.66
N GLY A 302 -8.97 -10.44 14.69
CA GLY A 302 -7.61 -10.54 14.13
C GLY A 302 -7.38 -11.80 13.29
N GLY A 303 -8.43 -12.52 12.87
CA GLY A 303 -8.32 -13.75 12.06
C GLY A 303 -8.13 -13.52 10.56
N PHE A 304 -8.08 -14.56 9.73
CA PHE A 304 -7.93 -14.42 8.28
C PHE A 304 -9.28 -14.40 7.53
N ALA A 305 -9.34 -13.69 6.40
CA ALA A 305 -10.40 -13.82 5.40
C ALA A 305 -9.85 -13.55 3.99
N PRO A 306 -10.38 -14.22 2.94
CA PRO A 306 -10.10 -13.86 1.56
C PRO A 306 -10.40 -12.38 1.30
N LEU A 307 -9.56 -11.73 0.47
CA LEU A 307 -9.68 -10.31 0.10
C LEU A 307 -9.76 -9.32 1.29
N LEU A 308 -9.24 -9.70 2.45
CA LEU A 308 -9.00 -8.81 3.58
C LEU A 308 -7.56 -8.29 3.57
N PHE A 309 -7.41 -6.97 3.62
CA PHE A 309 -6.14 -6.27 3.65
C PHE A 309 -6.10 -5.37 4.87
N ARG A 310 -4.97 -5.38 5.59
CA ARG A 310 -4.76 -4.58 6.80
C ARG A 310 -3.35 -4.03 6.83
N THR A 311 -3.19 -2.94 7.58
CA THR A 311 -1.88 -2.48 8.05
C THR A 311 -1.20 -3.60 8.83
N ALA A 312 0.12 -3.74 8.70
CA ALA A 312 0.89 -4.71 9.46
C ALA A 312 0.62 -4.56 10.98
N PRO A 313 0.59 -5.66 11.75
CA PRO A 313 0.43 -5.59 13.20
C PRO A 313 1.45 -4.65 13.83
N GLY A 314 1.01 -3.75 14.72
CA GLY A 314 1.93 -2.78 15.34
C GLY A 314 2.44 -1.65 14.43
N ALA A 315 2.24 -1.69 13.11
CA ALA A 315 2.56 -0.58 12.21
C ALA A 315 1.43 0.45 12.09
N SER A 316 1.77 1.73 12.24
CA SER A 316 0.87 2.84 11.90
C SER A 316 1.37 3.49 10.62
N VAL A 317 0.48 3.68 9.65
CA VAL A 317 0.81 4.43 8.43
C VAL A 317 0.39 5.88 8.56
N GLU A 318 1.19 6.80 8.02
CA GLU A 318 0.76 8.18 7.90
C GLU A 318 -0.24 8.32 6.74
N GLY A 319 -1.26 9.16 6.94
CA GLY A 319 -2.25 9.43 5.91
C GLY A 319 -1.77 10.49 4.92
N GLY A 320 -2.15 10.31 3.64
CA GLY A 320 -1.83 11.27 2.58
C GLY A 320 -0.58 10.91 1.75
N GLY A 321 -0.03 9.71 1.91
CA GLY A 321 1.07 9.23 1.09
C GLY A 321 0.68 9.17 -0.40
N ARG A 322 1.67 9.37 -1.27
CA ARG A 322 1.57 9.18 -2.72
C ARG A 322 2.60 8.15 -3.17
N ALA A 323 2.29 7.39 -4.21
CA ALA A 323 3.17 6.35 -4.75
C ALA A 323 4.03 6.89 -5.90
N VAL A 324 5.23 6.31 -6.07
CA VAL A 324 5.97 6.41 -7.33
C VAL A 324 5.25 5.54 -8.34
N HIS A 325 4.83 6.11 -9.48
CA HIS A 325 4.26 5.33 -10.57
C HIS A 325 5.39 4.85 -11.48
N VAL A 326 5.52 3.54 -11.62
CA VAL A 326 6.56 2.88 -12.40
C VAL A 326 5.95 2.34 -13.69
N PHE A 327 6.49 2.75 -14.84
CA PHE A 327 6.06 2.34 -16.16
C PHE A 327 7.13 1.44 -16.79
N PRO A 328 6.88 0.13 -16.96
CA PRO A 328 7.90 -0.80 -17.38
C PRO A 328 8.20 -0.74 -18.87
N GLY A 329 9.31 -1.39 -19.24
CA GLY A 329 9.70 -1.65 -20.62
C GLY A 329 8.96 -2.84 -21.24
N LEU A 330 9.61 -3.47 -22.22
CA LEU A 330 9.09 -4.65 -22.91
C LEU A 330 9.11 -5.88 -21.98
N GLY A 331 7.97 -6.55 -21.78
CA GLY A 331 7.90 -7.80 -20.98
C GLY A 331 6.57 -8.03 -20.27
N SER A 332 5.84 -6.95 -19.99
CA SER A 332 4.49 -7.00 -19.40
C SER A 332 3.35 -7.46 -20.34
N PRO A 333 3.40 -7.34 -21.68
CA PRO A 333 2.23 -7.64 -22.51
C PRO A 333 1.93 -9.13 -22.60
N TRP A 334 0.65 -9.47 -22.74
CA TRP A 334 0.18 -10.83 -22.99
C TRP A 334 -1.19 -10.80 -23.73
N PRO A 335 -1.51 -11.83 -24.54
CA PRO A 335 -2.77 -11.86 -25.27
C PRO A 335 -3.98 -11.86 -24.33
N GLY A 336 -4.92 -10.94 -24.55
CA GLY A 336 -6.12 -10.80 -23.71
C GLY A 336 -5.99 -9.80 -22.56
N MET A 337 -4.81 -9.19 -22.37
CA MET A 337 -4.58 -8.22 -21.31
C MET A 337 -5.58 -7.04 -21.33
N ALA A 338 -5.99 -6.61 -20.15
CA ALA A 338 -6.86 -5.46 -19.88
C ALA A 338 -8.26 -5.51 -20.53
N LEU A 339 -8.65 -6.64 -21.15
CA LEU A 339 -9.97 -6.79 -21.76
C LEU A 339 -11.09 -6.76 -20.71
N ASP A 340 -10.84 -7.33 -19.53
CA ASP A 340 -11.80 -7.30 -18.43
C ASP A 340 -12.05 -5.87 -17.95
N LEU A 341 -11.01 -5.03 -17.83
CA LEU A 341 -11.17 -3.61 -17.48
C LEU A 341 -11.83 -2.81 -18.61
N LEU A 342 -11.53 -3.12 -19.87
CA LEU A 342 -12.21 -2.50 -21.02
C LEU A 342 -13.73 -2.78 -21.00
N ALA A 343 -14.12 -3.97 -20.56
CA ALA A 343 -15.52 -4.32 -20.35
C ALA A 343 -16.10 -3.67 -19.09
N ALA A 344 -15.37 -3.66 -17.98
CA ALA A 344 -15.90 -3.32 -16.66
C ALA A 344 -15.79 -1.84 -16.26
N SER A 345 -14.93 -1.03 -16.88
CA SER A 345 -14.69 0.36 -16.46
C SER A 345 -14.98 1.35 -17.58
N ASP A 346 -15.87 2.31 -17.33
CA ASP A 346 -16.14 3.39 -18.28
C ASP A 346 -14.95 4.36 -18.38
N VAL A 347 -14.24 4.58 -17.26
CA VAL A 347 -13.02 5.41 -17.22
C VAL A 347 -11.93 4.80 -18.09
N PHE A 348 -11.62 3.52 -17.88
CA PHE A 348 -10.60 2.82 -18.66
C PHE A 348 -10.98 2.76 -20.14
N ARG A 349 -12.25 2.44 -20.44
CA ARG A 349 -12.75 2.37 -21.82
C ARG A 349 -12.68 3.71 -22.53
N SER A 350 -13.15 4.79 -21.91
CA SER A 350 -13.07 6.14 -22.47
C SER A 350 -11.62 6.53 -22.76
N ARG A 351 -10.68 6.19 -21.86
CA ARG A 351 -9.27 6.51 -22.08
C ARG A 351 -8.66 5.68 -23.21
N MET A 352 -9.02 4.41 -23.33
CA MET A 352 -8.61 3.57 -24.45
C MET A 352 -9.15 4.10 -25.79
N GLU A 353 -10.37 4.65 -25.82
CA GLU A 353 -10.94 5.31 -27.00
C GLU A 353 -10.18 6.59 -27.36
N ASP A 354 -9.76 7.39 -26.37
CA ASP A 354 -8.88 8.54 -26.62
C ASP A 354 -7.56 8.10 -27.26
N CYS A 355 -6.96 7.01 -26.74
CA CYS A 355 -5.74 6.44 -27.30
C CYS A 355 -5.94 5.92 -28.73
N ALA A 356 -7.07 5.27 -29.01
CA ALA A 356 -7.40 4.81 -30.36
C ALA A 356 -7.49 6.01 -31.34
N ARG A 357 -8.12 7.12 -30.93
CA ARG A 357 -8.18 8.34 -31.76
C ARG A 357 -6.80 8.94 -32.06
N ALA A 358 -5.84 8.81 -31.15
CA ALA A 358 -4.47 9.27 -31.34
C ALA A 358 -3.59 8.29 -32.15
N ILE A 359 -3.78 6.98 -31.96
CA ILE A 359 -2.94 5.93 -32.52
C ILE A 359 -3.43 5.47 -33.89
N ASP A 360 -4.72 5.13 -34.04
CA ASP A 360 -5.28 4.51 -35.25
C ASP A 360 -4.98 5.30 -36.54
N PRO A 361 -4.99 6.65 -36.57
CA PRO A 361 -4.62 7.41 -37.77
C PRO A 361 -3.15 7.25 -38.19
N LEU A 362 -2.29 6.80 -37.26
CA LEU A 362 -0.86 6.65 -37.48
C LEU A 362 -0.49 5.25 -37.92
N VAL A 363 -1.36 4.22 -37.76
CA VAL A 363 -1.05 2.80 -37.97
C VAL A 363 -2.02 2.13 -38.97
N PRO A 364 -1.66 1.00 -39.60
CA PRO A 364 -2.52 0.31 -40.56
C PRO A 364 -3.53 -0.66 -39.93
N TRP A 365 -3.63 -0.70 -38.60
CA TRP A 365 -4.45 -1.63 -37.82
C TRP A 365 -5.25 -0.85 -36.75
N SER A 366 -6.29 -1.47 -36.17
CA SER A 366 -7.03 -0.86 -35.06
C SER A 366 -6.49 -1.31 -33.71
N LEU A 367 -6.29 -0.35 -32.79
CA LEU A 367 -5.86 -0.61 -31.41
C LEU A 367 -6.75 -1.64 -30.72
N HIS A 368 -8.07 -1.52 -30.87
CA HIS A 368 -9.00 -2.40 -30.22
C HIS A 368 -9.00 -3.82 -30.80
N ASP A 369 -8.80 -3.95 -32.12
CA ASP A 369 -8.79 -5.26 -32.78
C ASP A 369 -7.52 -6.04 -32.43
N VAL A 370 -6.36 -5.37 -32.38
CA VAL A 370 -5.11 -5.95 -31.88
C VAL A 370 -5.26 -6.42 -30.44
N LEU A 371 -5.82 -5.57 -29.56
CA LEU A 371 -5.99 -5.92 -28.14
C LEU A 371 -6.90 -7.15 -27.96
N ARG A 372 -7.94 -7.30 -28.78
CA ARG A 372 -8.84 -8.47 -28.78
C ARG A 372 -8.27 -9.69 -29.50
N GLY A 373 -7.14 -9.57 -30.20
CA GLY A 373 -6.60 -10.63 -31.04
C GLY A 373 -7.54 -10.99 -32.20
N ALA A 374 -8.19 -10.00 -32.82
CA ALA A 374 -9.14 -10.25 -33.90
C ALA A 374 -8.46 -10.86 -35.15
N PRO A 375 -9.15 -11.71 -35.92
CA PRO A 375 -8.55 -12.30 -37.13
C PRO A 375 -8.06 -11.24 -38.12
N GLY A 376 -6.83 -11.41 -38.61
CA GLY A 376 -6.23 -10.49 -39.60
C GLY A 376 -5.49 -9.29 -39.00
N THR A 377 -5.41 -9.15 -37.67
CA THR A 377 -4.53 -8.18 -37.01
C THR A 377 -3.08 -8.67 -36.99
N PRO A 378 -2.09 -7.76 -36.94
CA PRO A 378 -0.70 -8.14 -36.70
C PRO A 378 -0.53 -8.76 -35.30
N ALA A 379 0.63 -9.39 -35.06
CA ALA A 379 0.87 -10.03 -33.78
C ALA A 379 1.14 -8.99 -32.70
N LEU A 380 0.53 -9.17 -31.52
CA LEU A 380 0.80 -8.30 -30.37
C LEU A 380 2.28 -8.31 -29.96
N THR A 381 3.05 -9.31 -30.36
CA THR A 381 4.49 -9.40 -30.08
C THR A 381 5.36 -8.54 -31.00
N ASP A 382 4.82 -8.04 -32.12
CA ASP A 382 5.57 -7.21 -33.06
C ASP A 382 5.88 -5.85 -32.41
N VAL A 383 7.12 -5.37 -32.49
CA VAL A 383 7.56 -4.20 -31.71
C VAL A 383 6.80 -2.92 -32.09
N ASP A 384 6.47 -2.75 -33.37
CA ASP A 384 5.69 -1.63 -33.89
C ASP A 384 4.20 -1.67 -33.50
N VAL A 385 3.74 -2.83 -33.02
CA VAL A 385 2.38 -3.05 -32.50
C VAL A 385 2.36 -2.92 -30.99
N VAL A 386 3.25 -3.60 -30.29
CA VAL A 386 3.24 -3.74 -28.84
C VAL A 386 3.50 -2.41 -28.13
N VAL A 387 4.36 -1.55 -28.67
CA VAL A 387 4.74 -0.30 -28.02
C VAL A 387 3.56 0.69 -27.96
N PRO A 388 2.85 1.00 -29.07
CA PRO A 388 1.64 1.82 -28.98
C PRO A 388 0.53 1.19 -28.13
N VAL A 389 0.37 -0.14 -28.15
CA VAL A 389 -0.62 -0.83 -27.31
C VAL A 389 -0.28 -0.67 -25.82
N LEU A 390 0.99 -0.85 -25.43
CA LEU A 390 1.43 -0.67 -24.05
C LEU A 390 1.33 0.79 -23.59
N LEU A 391 1.59 1.77 -24.48
CA LEU A 391 1.29 3.17 -24.21
C LEU A 391 -0.20 3.33 -23.85
N ALA A 392 -1.10 2.84 -24.71
CA ALA A 392 -2.53 2.97 -24.52
C ALA A 392 -3.02 2.33 -23.21
N VAL A 393 -2.56 1.11 -22.90
CA VAL A 393 -2.89 0.42 -21.66
C VAL A 393 -2.33 1.18 -20.45
N GLY A 394 -1.05 1.58 -20.47
CA GLY A 394 -0.41 2.28 -19.36
C GLY A 394 -1.09 3.61 -19.00
N VAL A 395 -1.42 4.43 -20.01
CA VAL A 395 -2.11 5.70 -19.77
C VAL A 395 -3.57 5.50 -19.34
N SER A 396 -4.22 4.41 -19.79
CA SER A 396 -5.59 4.06 -19.38
C SER A 396 -5.65 3.52 -17.95
N LEU A 397 -4.67 2.73 -17.53
CA LEU A 397 -4.50 2.33 -16.13
C LEU A 397 -4.22 3.54 -15.25
N SER A 398 -3.37 4.48 -15.69
CA SER A 398 -3.11 5.71 -14.94
C SER A 398 -4.37 6.56 -14.79
N ALA A 399 -5.20 6.69 -15.84
CA ALA A 399 -6.47 7.41 -15.75
C ALA A 399 -7.44 6.75 -14.76
N LEU A 400 -7.45 5.40 -14.69
CA LEU A 400 -8.25 4.67 -13.72
C LEU A 400 -7.78 4.92 -12.27
N TRP A 401 -6.46 4.98 -12.03
CA TRP A 401 -5.88 5.35 -10.73
C TRP A 401 -6.21 6.80 -10.32
N SER A 402 -6.06 7.76 -11.24
CA SER A 402 -6.43 9.17 -10.99
C SER A 402 -7.93 9.32 -10.67
N ALA A 403 -8.79 8.51 -11.30
CA ALA A 403 -10.24 8.55 -11.04
C ALA A 403 -10.65 8.13 -9.62
N CYS A 404 -9.77 7.45 -8.87
CA CYS A 404 -9.92 7.18 -7.44
C CYS A 404 -8.92 7.97 -6.57
N GLY A 405 -8.36 9.08 -7.09
CA GLY A 405 -7.49 9.98 -6.36
C GLY A 405 -6.07 9.48 -6.10
N VAL A 406 -5.65 8.40 -6.76
CA VAL A 406 -4.27 7.89 -6.69
C VAL A 406 -3.44 8.58 -7.77
N GLU A 407 -2.90 9.75 -7.40
CA GLU A 407 -2.02 10.54 -8.25
C GLU A 407 -0.53 10.22 -7.99
N PRO A 408 0.32 10.22 -9.03
CA PRO A 408 1.75 9.98 -8.88
C PRO A 408 2.39 11.05 -7.98
N ALA A 409 3.20 10.62 -7.02
CA ALA A 409 4.19 11.50 -6.40
C ALA A 409 5.29 11.85 -7.40
N VAL A 410 5.72 10.84 -8.17
CA VAL A 410 6.77 10.88 -9.19
C VAL A 410 6.43 9.82 -10.23
N ALA A 411 6.75 10.09 -11.50
CA ALA A 411 6.71 9.07 -12.55
C ALA A 411 8.12 8.59 -12.90
N LEU A 412 8.30 7.27 -12.96
CA LEU A 412 9.53 6.60 -13.36
C LEU A 412 9.22 5.68 -14.54
N GLY A 413 9.88 5.89 -15.68
CA GLY A 413 9.77 5.00 -16.83
C GLY A 413 11.05 4.21 -17.07
N ALA A 414 10.93 2.99 -17.60
CA ALA A 414 12.05 2.22 -18.13
C ALA A 414 11.93 2.06 -19.64
N SER A 415 12.93 2.51 -20.40
CA SER A 415 12.95 2.41 -21.87
C SER A 415 11.64 2.98 -22.47
N LEU A 416 10.87 2.20 -23.23
CA LEU A 416 9.59 2.58 -23.83
C LEU A 416 8.55 3.08 -22.81
N GLY A 417 8.62 2.60 -21.56
CA GLY A 417 7.71 3.01 -20.48
C GLY A 417 7.81 4.51 -20.15
N GLU A 418 8.94 5.14 -20.47
CA GLU A 418 9.11 6.60 -20.33
C GLU A 418 8.11 7.39 -21.19
N ILE A 419 7.63 6.85 -22.33
CA ILE A 419 6.65 7.54 -23.17
C ILE A 419 5.31 7.67 -22.44
N ALA A 420 4.86 6.59 -21.77
CA ALA A 420 3.65 6.61 -20.95
C ALA A 420 3.83 7.52 -19.73
N ALA A 421 4.99 7.43 -19.04
CA ALA A 421 5.31 8.30 -17.91
C ALA A 421 5.28 9.79 -18.30
N ALA A 422 5.88 10.15 -19.44
CA ALA A 422 5.90 11.52 -19.97
C ALA A 422 4.49 12.04 -20.30
N GLN A 423 3.63 11.18 -20.87
CA GLN A 423 2.24 11.54 -21.10
C GLN A 423 1.50 11.76 -19.77
N VAL A 424 1.64 10.85 -18.81
CA VAL A 424 0.93 10.87 -17.52
C VAL A 424 1.24 12.11 -16.69
N VAL A 425 2.50 12.56 -16.67
CA VAL A 425 2.88 13.79 -15.95
C VAL A 425 2.51 15.07 -16.73
N GLY A 426 1.95 14.94 -17.93
CA GLY A 426 1.54 16.06 -18.77
C GLY A 426 2.67 16.68 -19.59
N ALA A 427 3.86 16.06 -19.63
CA ALA A 427 4.97 16.54 -20.43
C ALA A 427 4.71 16.37 -21.93
N LEU A 428 4.00 15.31 -22.32
CA LEU A 428 3.53 15.11 -23.69
C LEU A 428 2.00 15.07 -23.72
N THR A 429 1.41 15.69 -24.73
CA THR A 429 0.01 15.43 -25.08
C THR A 429 -0.16 13.98 -25.55
N LEU A 430 -1.40 13.48 -25.54
CA LEU A 430 -1.67 12.11 -25.98
C LEU A 430 -1.29 11.89 -27.46
N ASP A 431 -1.53 12.89 -28.33
CA ASP A 431 -1.16 12.84 -29.74
C ASP A 431 0.36 12.82 -29.94
N GLU A 432 1.11 13.59 -29.15
CA GLU A 432 2.57 13.58 -29.18
C GLU A 432 3.14 12.26 -28.66
N ALA A 433 2.62 11.74 -27.55
CA ALA A 433 3.04 10.45 -27.01
C ALA A 433 2.74 9.30 -27.99
N ALA A 434 1.56 9.30 -28.63
CA ALA A 434 1.22 8.34 -29.67
C ALA A 434 2.15 8.43 -30.89
N ARG A 435 2.46 9.66 -31.33
CA ARG A 435 3.41 9.92 -32.41
C ARG A 435 4.81 9.42 -32.09
N VAL A 436 5.32 9.70 -30.88
CA VAL A 436 6.60 9.18 -30.42
C VAL A 436 6.56 7.65 -30.39
N ALA A 437 5.57 7.03 -29.74
CA ALA A 437 5.46 5.58 -29.62
C ALA A 437 5.44 4.89 -30.99
N VAL A 438 4.62 5.36 -31.93
CA VAL A 438 4.48 4.74 -33.27
C VAL A 438 5.73 4.93 -34.12
N LEU A 439 6.32 6.12 -34.15
CA LEU A 439 7.51 6.36 -34.97
C LEU A 439 8.76 5.67 -34.37
N TRP A 440 8.87 5.69 -33.04
CA TRP A 440 9.99 5.07 -32.32
C TRP A 440 10.00 3.55 -32.46
N SER A 441 8.82 2.93 -32.44
CA SER A 441 8.68 1.48 -32.60
C SER A 441 8.85 1.03 -34.06
N ARG A 442 8.39 1.81 -35.04
CA ARG A 442 8.63 1.57 -36.47
C ARG A 442 10.10 1.57 -36.84
N MET A 443 10.82 2.58 -36.35
CA MET A 443 12.27 2.69 -36.53
C MET A 443 12.99 1.42 -36.03
N GLN A 444 12.51 0.82 -34.94
CA GLN A 444 13.05 -0.44 -34.44
C GLN A 444 12.61 -1.64 -35.28
N ALA A 445 11.35 -1.70 -35.71
CA ALA A 445 10.83 -2.79 -36.54
C ALA A 445 11.64 -2.96 -37.83
N GLU A 446 12.07 -1.86 -38.46
CA GLU A 446 12.93 -1.87 -39.65
C GLU A 446 14.33 -2.46 -39.38
N ALA A 447 14.78 -2.43 -38.12
CA ALA A 447 16.07 -2.97 -37.69
C ALA A 447 15.94 -4.34 -37.00
N VAL A 448 14.75 -4.90 -36.83
CA VAL A 448 14.54 -6.24 -36.25
C VAL A 448 15.28 -7.29 -37.10
N GLY A 449 15.98 -8.20 -36.44
CA GLY A 449 16.84 -9.23 -37.03
C GLY A 449 18.32 -8.86 -37.08
N THR A 450 18.70 -7.63 -36.74
CA THR A 450 20.10 -7.17 -36.74
C THR A 450 20.86 -7.55 -35.46
N GLY A 451 20.17 -7.83 -34.35
CA GLY A 451 20.80 -8.14 -33.07
C GLY A 451 19.92 -8.99 -32.15
N ALA A 452 20.33 -9.09 -30.90
CA ALA A 452 19.56 -9.70 -29.82
C ALA A 452 19.76 -8.94 -28.51
N LEU A 453 18.82 -9.13 -27.59
CA LEU A 453 18.83 -8.58 -26.24
C LEU A 453 18.50 -9.70 -25.24
N ALA A 454 19.15 -9.71 -24.08
CA ALA A 454 18.94 -10.69 -23.03
C ALA A 454 19.03 -10.03 -21.64
N ALA A 455 18.41 -10.70 -20.67
CA ALA A 455 18.47 -10.35 -19.25
C ALA A 455 19.12 -11.49 -18.47
N ALA A 456 19.96 -11.17 -17.47
CA ALA A 456 20.61 -12.16 -16.61
C ALA A 456 20.57 -11.77 -15.13
N ALA A 457 20.52 -12.79 -14.27
CA ALA A 457 20.52 -12.67 -12.82
C ALA A 457 21.95 -12.46 -12.24
N LEU A 458 22.65 -11.45 -12.76
CA LEU A 458 24.03 -11.10 -12.42
C LEU A 458 24.12 -9.65 -11.97
N SER A 459 25.22 -9.34 -11.28
CA SER A 459 25.64 -7.96 -11.03
C SER A 459 26.40 -7.38 -12.22
N PRO A 460 26.46 -6.04 -12.36
CA PRO A 460 27.31 -5.38 -13.34
C PRO A 460 28.78 -5.78 -13.23
N GLY A 461 29.26 -6.06 -12.02
CA GLY A 461 30.65 -6.47 -11.74
C GLY A 461 30.99 -7.87 -12.24
N GLU A 462 30.01 -8.77 -12.34
CA GLU A 462 30.20 -10.11 -12.92
C GLU A 462 30.07 -10.08 -14.46
N LEU A 463 29.09 -9.33 -14.98
CA LEU A 463 28.82 -9.32 -16.43
C LEU A 463 29.84 -8.52 -17.23
N ARG A 464 30.24 -7.32 -16.77
CA ARG A 464 31.15 -6.44 -17.55
C ARG A 464 32.48 -7.12 -17.89
N PRO A 465 33.18 -7.80 -16.97
CA PRO A 465 34.41 -8.54 -17.29
C PRO A 465 34.21 -9.63 -18.33
N LEU A 466 33.06 -10.33 -18.30
CA LEU A 466 32.72 -11.36 -19.28
C LEU A 466 32.52 -10.76 -20.67
N LEU A 467 31.84 -9.61 -20.78
CA LEU A 467 31.66 -8.90 -22.05
C LEU A 467 32.97 -8.28 -22.59
N ASP A 468 33.89 -7.94 -21.71
CA ASP A 468 35.22 -7.42 -22.07
C ASP A 468 36.19 -8.51 -22.58
N ALA A 469 35.82 -9.80 -22.46
CA ALA A 469 36.60 -10.93 -22.94
C ALA A 469 36.81 -10.89 -24.47
N GLY A 470 37.99 -11.32 -24.92
CA GLY A 470 38.52 -10.96 -26.25
C GLY A 470 37.65 -11.29 -27.47
N HIS A 471 36.85 -12.36 -27.45
CA HIS A 471 35.99 -12.75 -28.57
C HIS A 471 34.56 -12.18 -28.50
N LEU A 472 34.16 -11.62 -27.35
CA LEU A 472 32.86 -10.96 -27.13
C LEU A 472 32.97 -9.43 -27.21
N ARG A 473 34.16 -8.89 -26.93
CA ARG A 473 34.45 -7.46 -26.94
C ARG A 473 34.07 -6.81 -28.26
N GLY A 474 33.15 -5.84 -28.20
CA GLY A 474 32.65 -5.12 -29.37
C GLY A 474 31.54 -5.84 -30.16
N ARG A 475 31.18 -7.07 -29.77
CA ARG A 475 30.07 -7.85 -30.35
C ARG A 475 28.88 -7.95 -29.41
N VAL A 476 29.13 -7.91 -28.09
CA VAL A 476 28.10 -7.83 -27.05
C VAL A 476 28.41 -6.63 -26.15
N HIS A 477 27.36 -5.91 -25.77
CA HIS A 477 27.43 -4.70 -24.99
C HIS A 477 26.50 -4.80 -23.78
N PHE A 478 26.91 -4.13 -22.70
CA PHE A 478 26.06 -3.88 -21.56
C PHE A 478 24.91 -2.95 -21.98
N ALA A 479 23.68 -3.32 -21.66
CA ALA A 479 22.47 -2.59 -22.07
C ALA A 479 21.74 -1.92 -20.89
N GLY A 480 22.05 -2.29 -19.64
CA GLY A 480 21.50 -1.59 -18.47
C GLY A 480 21.34 -2.45 -17.21
N THR A 481 20.85 -1.80 -16.14
CA THR A 481 20.46 -2.42 -14.87
C THR A 481 19.01 -2.13 -14.51
N ASN A 482 18.26 -3.18 -14.21
CA ASN A 482 16.93 -3.10 -13.59
C ASN A 482 16.99 -3.33 -12.07
N GLY A 483 18.09 -3.87 -11.57
CA GLY A 483 18.37 -4.10 -10.15
C GLY A 483 19.81 -4.58 -9.94
N PRO A 484 20.29 -4.68 -8.69
CA PRO A 484 21.67 -5.07 -8.37
C PRO A 484 22.07 -6.45 -8.90
N ARG A 485 21.10 -7.36 -9.07
CA ARG A 485 21.26 -8.69 -9.64
C ARG A 485 20.41 -8.88 -10.90
N SER A 486 20.02 -7.80 -11.57
CA SER A 486 19.18 -7.84 -12.77
C SER A 486 19.76 -6.93 -13.85
N VAL A 487 20.57 -7.52 -14.74
CA VAL A 487 21.30 -6.82 -15.81
C VAL A 487 20.76 -7.15 -17.19
N LEU A 488 20.92 -6.22 -18.12
CA LEU A 488 20.58 -6.36 -19.53
C LEU A 488 21.85 -6.30 -20.38
N PHE A 489 21.92 -7.11 -21.42
CA PHE A 489 22.97 -7.05 -22.44
C PHE A 489 22.43 -7.36 -23.83
N GLY A 490 23.04 -6.77 -24.85
CA GLY A 490 22.62 -6.94 -26.23
C GLY A 490 23.77 -6.79 -27.21
N GLY A 491 23.57 -7.27 -28.43
CA GLY A 491 24.61 -7.24 -29.46
C GLY A 491 24.30 -8.17 -30.63
N GLU A 492 25.36 -8.69 -31.26
CA GLU A 492 25.25 -9.68 -32.33
C GLU A 492 24.52 -10.94 -31.86
N ARG A 493 23.56 -11.43 -32.66
CA ARG A 493 22.73 -12.59 -32.31
C ARG A 493 23.51 -13.81 -31.87
N ALA A 494 24.55 -14.18 -32.61
CA ALA A 494 25.36 -15.35 -32.31
C ALA A 494 26.17 -15.19 -31.01
N ALA A 495 26.71 -14.00 -30.76
CA ALA A 495 27.49 -13.72 -29.56
C ALA A 495 26.60 -13.61 -28.31
N VAL A 496 25.40 -13.03 -28.43
CA VAL A 496 24.42 -13.03 -27.33
C VAL A 496 23.97 -14.45 -27.02
N ALA A 497 23.70 -15.29 -28.03
CA ALA A 497 23.35 -16.70 -27.82
C ALA A 497 24.47 -17.48 -27.10
N GLU A 498 25.72 -17.27 -27.49
CA GLU A 498 26.90 -17.85 -26.83
C GLU A 498 26.98 -17.46 -25.34
N VAL A 499 26.76 -16.17 -25.01
CA VAL A 499 26.72 -15.72 -23.61
C VAL A 499 25.54 -16.33 -22.85
N VAL A 500 24.37 -16.43 -23.47
CA VAL A 500 23.20 -17.08 -22.84
C VAL A 500 23.48 -18.55 -22.55
N GLU A 501 24.06 -19.29 -23.48
CA GLU A 501 24.44 -20.70 -23.29
C GLU A 501 25.49 -20.86 -22.19
N MET A 502 26.53 -20.02 -22.18
CA MET A 502 27.57 -20.00 -21.16
C MET A 502 26.99 -19.78 -19.76
N LEU A 503 26.18 -18.73 -19.59
CA LEU A 503 25.55 -18.42 -18.31
C LEU A 503 24.56 -19.51 -17.87
N THR A 504 23.81 -20.10 -18.81
CA THR A 504 22.91 -21.22 -18.51
C THR A 504 23.69 -22.44 -18.02
N ALA A 505 24.84 -22.75 -18.63
CA ALA A 505 25.70 -23.86 -18.22
C ALA A 505 26.31 -23.65 -16.82
N GLU A 506 26.48 -22.40 -16.40
CA GLU A 506 26.93 -22.02 -15.04
C GLU A 506 25.78 -21.95 -14.02
N GLY A 507 24.54 -22.26 -14.42
CA GLY A 507 23.36 -22.23 -13.55
C GLY A 507 22.82 -20.82 -13.29
N VAL A 508 23.28 -19.80 -14.03
CA VAL A 508 22.77 -18.43 -13.94
C VAL A 508 21.42 -18.34 -14.65
N GLN A 509 20.43 -17.74 -13.98
CA GLN A 509 19.15 -17.44 -14.62
C GLN A 509 19.34 -16.39 -15.70
N VAL A 510 19.15 -16.77 -16.96
CA VAL A 510 19.30 -15.91 -18.13
C VAL A 510 18.15 -16.13 -19.11
N LYS A 511 17.66 -15.04 -19.69
CA LYS A 511 16.52 -15.08 -20.60
C LYS A 511 16.76 -14.15 -21.80
N GLY A 512 16.74 -14.73 -22.99
CA GLY A 512 16.63 -13.95 -24.22
C GLY A 512 15.29 -13.20 -24.27
N LEU A 513 15.34 -11.91 -24.56
CA LEU A 513 14.13 -11.09 -24.72
C LEU A 513 13.61 -11.24 -26.15
N ASN A 514 12.29 -11.22 -26.31
CA ASN A 514 11.63 -11.38 -27.61
C ASN A 514 11.69 -10.07 -28.42
N LEU A 515 12.91 -9.58 -28.64
CA LEU A 515 13.25 -8.41 -29.44
C LEU A 515 14.56 -8.74 -30.16
N ALA A 516 14.49 -8.99 -31.47
CA ALA A 516 15.68 -9.29 -32.27
C ALA A 516 16.45 -8.00 -32.66
N LEU A 517 16.70 -7.13 -31.68
CA LEU A 517 17.42 -5.88 -31.82
C LEU A 517 18.29 -5.67 -30.57
N ALA A 518 19.52 -5.20 -30.76
CA ALA A 518 20.43 -4.86 -29.67
C ALA A 518 20.13 -3.47 -29.06
N ALA A 519 18.86 -3.23 -28.69
CA ALA A 519 18.42 -1.96 -28.10
C ALA A 519 19.21 -1.62 -26.83
N HIS A 520 19.33 -0.33 -26.52
CA HIS A 520 20.06 0.21 -25.37
C HIS A 520 21.56 -0.05 -25.40
N THR A 521 22.11 -0.30 -26.60
CA THR A 521 23.54 -0.50 -26.79
C THR A 521 24.08 0.43 -27.87
N PRO A 522 25.39 0.75 -27.85
CA PRO A 522 26.05 1.44 -28.95
C PRO A 522 26.01 0.68 -30.29
N GLY A 523 25.74 -0.63 -30.26
CA GLY A 523 25.66 -1.50 -31.44
C GLY A 523 24.32 -1.42 -32.17
N VAL A 524 23.32 -0.71 -31.63
CA VAL A 524 22.03 -0.56 -32.31
C VAL A 524 22.19 0.31 -33.56
N THR A 525 21.78 -0.22 -34.71
CA THR A 525 21.82 0.51 -35.99
C THR A 525 20.39 0.66 -36.51
N VAL A 526 19.90 1.88 -36.57
CA VAL A 526 18.53 2.23 -37.00
C VAL A 526 18.56 3.44 -37.94
N ASP A 527 17.65 3.51 -38.90
CA ASP A 527 17.44 4.72 -39.70
C ASP A 527 16.61 5.73 -38.91
N THR A 528 17.23 6.84 -38.53
CA THR A 528 16.61 7.86 -37.68
C THR A 528 15.88 8.95 -38.48
N THR A 529 15.97 8.93 -39.81
CA THR A 529 15.53 10.05 -40.67
C THR A 529 14.04 10.32 -40.53
N ALA A 530 13.20 9.30 -40.71
CA ALA A 530 11.76 9.42 -40.60
C ALA A 530 11.31 9.74 -39.16
N PHE A 531 11.99 9.16 -38.17
CA PHE A 531 11.71 9.39 -36.76
C PHE A 531 11.96 10.85 -36.36
N LEU A 532 13.13 11.41 -36.69
CA LEU A 532 13.48 12.79 -36.37
C LEU A 532 12.58 13.78 -37.10
N ALA A 533 12.30 13.56 -38.38
CA ALA A 533 11.40 14.42 -39.13
C ALA A 533 9.97 14.38 -38.54
N GLY A 534 9.48 13.19 -38.20
CA GLY A 534 8.15 13.01 -37.65
C GLY A 534 7.99 13.49 -36.21
N THR A 535 9.07 13.58 -35.43
CA THR A 535 9.07 14.08 -34.05
C THR A 535 9.51 15.54 -33.92
N ALA A 536 9.92 16.21 -35.00
CA ALA A 536 10.35 17.62 -34.95
C ALA A 536 9.27 18.60 -34.46
N ALA A 537 7.99 18.23 -34.56
CA ALA A 537 6.86 19.06 -34.19
C ALA A 537 6.33 18.82 -32.77
N ILE A 538 6.90 17.85 -32.01
CA ILE A 538 6.50 17.66 -30.61
C ILE A 538 7.03 18.82 -29.76
N ALA A 539 6.23 19.27 -28.79
CA ALA A 539 6.55 20.40 -27.92
C ALA A 539 6.40 19.98 -26.44
N PRO A 540 7.39 19.28 -25.86
CA PRO A 540 7.32 18.82 -24.48
C PRO A 540 7.16 19.99 -23.51
N ALA A 541 6.20 19.86 -22.60
CA ALA A 541 5.83 20.88 -21.61
C ALA A 541 6.47 20.60 -20.25
N PRO A 542 6.66 21.63 -19.39
CA PRO A 542 7.07 21.43 -18.01
C PRO A 542 5.96 20.72 -17.22
N ALA A 543 6.32 19.65 -16.52
CA ALA A 543 5.42 18.89 -15.66
C ALA A 543 5.53 19.32 -14.19
N ALA A 544 4.40 19.38 -13.49
CA ALA A 544 4.38 19.63 -12.03
C ALA A 544 4.74 18.37 -11.21
N VAL A 545 4.50 17.19 -11.77
CA VAL A 545 4.91 15.91 -11.17
C VAL A 545 6.32 15.59 -11.67
N PRO A 546 7.30 15.34 -10.78
CA PRO A 546 8.66 15.00 -11.19
C PRO A 546 8.71 13.77 -12.09
N PHE A 547 9.62 13.80 -13.05
CA PHE A 547 9.87 12.73 -14.00
C PHE A 547 11.29 12.20 -13.82
N TYR A 548 11.42 10.89 -13.56
CA TYR A 548 12.70 10.23 -13.42
C TYR A 548 12.98 9.38 -14.66
N SER A 549 14.14 9.62 -15.27
CA SER A 549 14.56 8.93 -16.48
C SER A 549 15.52 7.78 -16.16
N SER A 550 15.24 6.64 -16.80
CA SER A 550 16.16 5.52 -16.92
C SER A 550 17.37 5.82 -17.83
N VAL A 551 17.35 6.87 -18.64
CA VAL A 551 18.53 7.27 -19.45
C VAL A 551 19.59 7.96 -18.57
N THR A 552 19.16 8.85 -17.67
CA THR A 552 20.07 9.59 -16.79
C THR A 552 20.28 8.90 -15.45
N GLY A 553 19.30 8.11 -14.99
CA GLY A 553 19.29 7.47 -13.68
C GLY A 553 18.79 8.39 -12.56
N GLY A 554 18.03 9.44 -12.88
CA GLY A 554 17.55 10.44 -11.92
C GLY A 554 16.48 11.35 -12.51
N GLU A 555 16.13 12.40 -11.77
CA GLU A 555 15.17 13.43 -12.21
C GLU A 555 15.65 14.09 -13.52
N PHE A 556 14.71 14.35 -14.43
CA PHE A 556 14.97 14.92 -15.74
C PHE A 556 13.95 15.99 -16.10
N GLU A 557 14.44 17.12 -16.62
CA GLU A 557 13.60 18.25 -17.03
C GLU A 557 12.75 17.90 -18.26
N THR A 558 11.44 17.91 -18.07
CA THR A 558 10.45 17.42 -19.04
C THR A 558 10.42 18.18 -20.36
N THR A 559 10.82 19.45 -20.40
CA THR A 559 10.94 20.19 -21.67
C THR A 559 12.02 19.63 -22.60
N GLY A 560 12.92 18.79 -22.08
CA GLY A 560 13.98 18.13 -22.84
C GLY A 560 13.59 16.81 -23.50
N LEU A 561 12.33 16.36 -23.41
CA LEU A 561 11.83 15.09 -23.96
C LEU A 561 11.55 15.16 -25.48
N ASP A 562 12.48 15.73 -26.23
CA ASP A 562 12.41 15.94 -27.68
C ASP A 562 12.79 14.67 -28.49
N GLY A 563 12.73 14.76 -29.82
CA GLY A 563 13.13 13.64 -30.69
C GLY A 563 14.58 13.16 -30.44
N ALA A 564 15.50 14.06 -30.08
CA ALA A 564 16.87 13.68 -29.78
C ALA A 564 16.96 12.90 -28.45
N TYR A 565 16.14 13.22 -27.47
CA TYR A 565 16.02 12.45 -26.24
C TYR A 565 15.54 11.02 -26.51
N TRP A 566 14.49 10.84 -27.30
CA TRP A 566 13.94 9.51 -27.58
C TRP A 566 14.91 8.62 -28.39
N LEU A 567 15.77 9.21 -29.23
CA LEU A 567 16.91 8.49 -29.80
C LEU A 567 17.91 8.08 -28.74
N ARG A 568 18.30 9.00 -27.84
CA ARG A 568 19.20 8.66 -26.72
C ARG A 568 18.61 7.57 -25.83
N ASN A 569 17.30 7.57 -25.60
CA ASN A 569 16.61 6.52 -24.84
C ASN A 569 16.81 5.14 -25.49
N LEU A 570 16.72 5.03 -26.82
CA LEU A 570 16.95 3.77 -27.53
C LEU A 570 18.43 3.34 -27.55
N THR A 571 19.37 4.28 -27.59
CA THR A 571 20.80 3.97 -27.81
C THR A 571 21.63 3.90 -26.53
N SER A 572 21.11 4.42 -25.42
CA SER A 572 21.83 4.48 -24.13
C SER A 572 21.45 3.34 -23.21
N GLU A 573 22.36 3.01 -22.29
CA GLU A 573 22.11 2.03 -21.22
C GLU A 573 20.88 2.42 -20.37
N VAL A 574 20.07 1.44 -19.98
CA VAL A 574 18.97 1.62 -19.03
C VAL A 574 19.53 1.66 -17.60
N ARG A 575 19.37 2.77 -16.89
CA ARG A 575 19.84 3.04 -15.52
C ARG A 575 18.70 3.04 -14.49
N PHE A 576 17.83 2.04 -14.56
CA PHE A 576 16.62 1.99 -13.75
C PHE A 576 16.93 1.80 -12.26
N GLU A 577 17.87 0.93 -11.91
CA GLU A 577 18.32 0.76 -10.52
C GLU A 577 18.81 2.09 -9.90
N THR A 578 19.60 2.86 -10.67
CA THR A 578 20.11 4.16 -10.22
C THR A 578 18.97 5.13 -9.91
N ALA A 579 17.94 5.17 -10.76
CA ALA A 579 16.76 6.00 -10.52
C ALA A 579 15.99 5.55 -9.26
N VAL A 580 15.85 4.24 -9.02
CA VAL A 580 15.23 3.71 -7.79
C VAL A 580 16.01 4.12 -6.54
N ARG A 581 17.35 4.04 -6.57
CA ARG A 581 18.19 4.52 -5.46
C ARG A 581 18.04 6.02 -5.21
N ALA A 582 17.95 6.82 -6.27
CA ALA A 582 17.71 8.26 -6.17
C ALA A 582 16.33 8.58 -5.54
N LEU A 583 15.29 7.85 -5.93
CA LEU A 583 13.94 7.98 -5.34
C LEU A 583 13.92 7.58 -3.87
N TRP A 584 14.64 6.52 -3.51
CA TRP A 584 14.78 6.11 -2.12
C TRP A 584 15.46 7.21 -1.28
N ALA A 585 16.56 7.76 -1.78
CA ALA A 585 17.27 8.86 -1.13
C ALA A 585 16.37 10.12 -0.98
N ALA A 586 15.46 10.35 -1.93
CA ALA A 586 14.48 11.44 -1.88
C ALA A 586 13.28 11.18 -0.94
N GLY A 587 13.24 10.04 -0.24
CA GLY A 587 12.20 9.74 0.76
C GLY A 587 11.01 8.94 0.22
N HIS A 588 11.02 8.51 -1.04
CA HIS A 588 9.93 7.68 -1.56
C HIS A 588 10.01 6.24 -1.04
N ARG A 589 8.86 5.68 -0.63
CA ARG A 589 8.78 4.36 0.00
C ARG A 589 7.77 3.40 -0.64
N THR A 590 6.82 3.92 -1.43
CA THR A 590 5.79 3.11 -2.10
C THR A 590 5.92 3.25 -3.62
N PHE A 591 5.99 2.11 -4.31
CA PHE A 591 6.13 1.98 -5.75
C PHE A 591 4.93 1.19 -6.31
N LEU A 592 4.24 1.80 -7.27
CA LEU A 592 3.11 1.24 -7.99
C LEU A 592 3.54 0.99 -9.44
N GLU A 593 3.64 -0.25 -9.89
CA GLU A 593 3.87 -0.57 -11.29
C GLU A 593 2.55 -0.50 -12.07
N VAL A 594 2.48 0.45 -13.01
CA VAL A 594 1.31 0.73 -13.85
C VAL A 594 1.44 -0.04 -15.16
N SER A 595 1.07 -1.32 -15.11
CA SER A 595 1.30 -2.26 -16.21
C SER A 595 0.29 -3.41 -16.26
N PRO A 596 0.15 -4.09 -17.42
CA PRO A 596 -0.67 -5.30 -17.56
C PRO A 596 -0.09 -6.53 -16.84
N HIS A 597 1.17 -6.46 -16.40
CA HIS A 597 1.84 -7.47 -15.58
C HIS A 597 3.13 -6.88 -14.97
N PRO A 598 3.38 -7.02 -13.66
CA PRO A 598 4.58 -6.52 -13.02
C PRO A 598 5.84 -7.21 -13.55
N VAL A 599 6.83 -6.42 -13.97
CA VAL A 599 8.13 -6.95 -14.45
C VAL A 599 9.34 -6.25 -13.86
N LEU A 600 9.17 -5.08 -13.24
CA LEU A 600 10.26 -4.32 -12.61
C LEU A 600 10.24 -4.37 -11.09
N LEU A 601 9.11 -4.71 -10.47
CA LEU A 601 9.01 -4.78 -9.00
C LEU A 601 10.04 -5.71 -8.35
N GLY A 602 10.46 -6.79 -9.02
CA GLY A 602 11.56 -7.65 -8.54
C GLY A 602 12.89 -6.89 -8.42
N GLY A 603 13.28 -6.17 -9.46
CA GLY A 603 14.50 -5.34 -9.46
C GLY A 603 14.42 -4.17 -8.46
N VAL A 604 13.24 -3.58 -8.28
CA VAL A 604 13.01 -2.61 -7.20
C VAL A 604 13.22 -3.28 -5.84
N ALA A 605 12.60 -4.43 -5.57
CA ALA A 605 12.74 -5.15 -4.31
C ALA A 605 14.21 -5.49 -3.97
N GLU A 606 14.97 -5.96 -4.95
CA GLU A 606 16.41 -6.22 -4.79
C GLU A 606 17.19 -4.94 -4.46
N THR A 607 16.91 -3.85 -5.18
CA THR A 607 17.55 -2.55 -4.92
C THR A 607 17.29 -2.08 -3.48
N LEU A 608 16.05 -2.20 -3.01
CA LEU A 608 15.68 -1.79 -1.66
C LEU A 608 16.32 -2.68 -0.58
N ALA A 609 16.38 -3.99 -0.82
CA ALA A 609 17.07 -4.92 0.08
C ALA A 609 18.58 -4.63 0.17
N ASP A 610 19.21 -4.33 -0.96
CA ASP A 610 20.62 -3.95 -1.03
C ASP A 610 20.90 -2.63 -0.29
N ILE A 611 20.06 -1.60 -0.47
CA ILE A 611 20.17 -0.35 0.30
C ILE A 611 20.09 -0.63 1.81
N ALA A 612 19.15 -1.49 2.24
CA ALA A 612 18.98 -1.82 3.65
C ALA A 612 20.20 -2.56 4.23
N ALA A 613 20.79 -3.46 3.44
CA ALA A 613 21.99 -4.19 3.84
C ALA A 613 23.20 -3.25 4.04
N GLY A 614 23.34 -2.24 3.16
CA GLY A 614 24.42 -1.24 3.24
C GLY A 614 24.28 -0.22 4.39
N ALA A 615 23.06 0.01 4.90
CA ALA A 615 22.79 1.01 5.94
C ALA A 615 23.03 0.53 7.40
N GLY A 616 23.41 -0.75 7.59
CA GLY A 616 23.50 -1.38 8.91
C GLY A 616 22.12 -1.77 9.48
N ALA A 617 22.10 -2.67 10.47
CA ALA A 617 20.90 -3.33 11.00
C ALA A 617 19.85 -2.44 11.72
N GLY A 618 19.83 -1.12 11.48
CA GLY A 618 18.97 -0.16 12.16
C GLY A 618 17.82 0.42 11.33
N ASP A 619 17.83 0.32 10.00
CA ASP A 619 16.84 1.03 9.17
C ASP A 619 15.65 0.12 8.78
N GLY A 620 14.58 0.16 9.58
CA GLY A 620 13.29 -0.50 9.30
C GLY A 620 12.55 0.04 8.08
N ALA A 621 13.10 1.07 7.42
CA ALA A 621 12.52 1.69 6.22
C ALA A 621 12.37 0.70 5.04
N ALA A 622 13.36 -0.16 4.78
CA ALA A 622 13.28 -1.10 3.64
C ALA A 622 12.22 -2.19 3.85
N ALA A 623 12.03 -2.65 5.08
CA ALA A 623 10.98 -3.60 5.45
C ALA A 623 9.57 -3.00 5.37
N SER A 624 9.46 -1.66 5.41
CA SER A 624 8.19 -0.92 5.27
C SER A 624 7.95 -0.37 3.86
N SER A 625 8.77 -0.77 2.87
CA SER A 625 8.57 -0.38 1.48
C SER A 625 7.38 -1.10 0.83
N GLY A 626 6.59 -0.36 0.06
CA GLY A 626 5.40 -0.85 -0.62
C GLY A 626 5.66 -1.13 -2.08
N LEU A 627 5.48 -2.38 -2.52
CA LEU A 627 5.55 -2.76 -3.94
C LEU A 627 4.18 -3.27 -4.37
N VAL A 628 3.55 -2.61 -5.33
CA VAL A 628 2.21 -2.95 -5.81
C VAL A 628 2.21 -3.00 -7.34
N GLY A 629 1.74 -4.11 -7.91
CA GLY A 629 1.48 -4.21 -9.35
C GLY A 629 0.02 -3.88 -9.65
N THR A 630 -0.26 -3.31 -10.82
CA THR A 630 -1.66 -2.95 -11.19
C THR A 630 -2.47 -4.17 -11.66
N LEU A 631 -1.95 -4.92 -12.64
CA LEU A 631 -2.60 -6.12 -13.18
C LEU A 631 -1.62 -7.30 -13.24
N ARG A 632 -2.11 -8.51 -13.46
CA ARG A 632 -1.27 -9.71 -13.64
C ARG A 632 -1.75 -10.57 -14.80
N ARG A 633 -0.83 -11.36 -15.35
CA ARG A 633 -1.13 -12.30 -16.43
C ARG A 633 -2.18 -13.32 -15.98
N GLY A 634 -3.29 -13.41 -16.71
CA GLY A 634 -4.41 -14.28 -16.36
C GLY A 634 -5.23 -13.80 -15.16
N GLN A 635 -4.92 -12.63 -14.59
CA GLN A 635 -5.61 -12.01 -13.46
C GLN A 635 -5.60 -10.48 -13.66
N ASP A 636 -6.33 -9.99 -14.65
CA ASP A 636 -6.43 -8.56 -15.02
C ASP A 636 -7.82 -7.96 -14.82
N GLY A 637 -8.70 -8.70 -14.15
CA GLY A 637 -10.05 -8.26 -13.85
C GLY A 637 -10.16 -7.25 -12.71
N VAL A 638 -11.40 -6.82 -12.47
CA VAL A 638 -11.81 -5.86 -11.42
C VAL A 638 -11.23 -6.21 -10.04
N THR A 639 -11.18 -7.51 -9.69
CA THR A 639 -10.66 -7.99 -8.40
C THR A 639 -9.17 -7.73 -8.23
N GLU A 640 -8.37 -7.87 -9.30
CA GLU A 640 -6.92 -7.58 -9.25
C GLU A 640 -6.69 -6.12 -8.94
N TRP A 641 -7.36 -5.25 -9.69
CA TRP A 641 -7.20 -3.81 -9.54
C TRP A 641 -7.66 -3.34 -8.14
N LEU A 642 -8.79 -3.85 -7.63
CA LEU A 642 -9.26 -3.55 -6.28
C LEU A 642 -8.31 -4.08 -5.20
N THR A 643 -7.66 -5.23 -5.44
CA THR A 643 -6.61 -5.76 -4.57
C THR A 643 -5.41 -4.81 -4.53
N ALA A 644 -4.94 -4.33 -5.69
CA ALA A 644 -3.86 -3.35 -5.75
C ALA A 644 -4.25 -2.04 -5.01
N MET A 645 -5.49 -1.56 -5.18
CA MET A 645 -6.00 -0.36 -4.52
C MET A 645 -6.01 -0.52 -3.00
N ALA A 646 -6.44 -1.68 -2.50
CA ALA A 646 -6.40 -2.01 -1.08
C ALA A 646 -4.97 -2.09 -0.55
N GLN A 647 -4.04 -2.71 -1.30
CA GLN A 647 -2.63 -2.81 -0.92
C GLN A 647 -1.96 -1.43 -0.80
N LEU A 648 -2.29 -0.47 -1.67
CA LEU A 648 -1.85 0.92 -1.58
C LEU A 648 -2.45 1.60 -0.35
N TYR A 649 -3.77 1.47 -0.15
CA TYR A 649 -4.47 2.10 0.95
C TYR A 649 -3.93 1.69 2.32
N VAL A 650 -3.70 0.40 2.56
CA VAL A 650 -3.15 -0.09 3.84
C VAL A 650 -1.67 0.28 4.04
N ARG A 651 -1.00 0.78 2.99
CA ARG A 651 0.37 1.32 3.04
C ARG A 651 0.43 2.84 3.18
N GLY A 652 -0.71 3.49 3.45
CA GLY A 652 -0.78 4.93 3.71
C GLY A 652 -1.17 5.78 2.51
N VAL A 653 -1.25 5.21 1.30
CA VAL A 653 -1.66 5.94 0.10
C VAL A 653 -3.10 6.42 0.23
N ALA A 654 -3.35 7.67 -0.15
CA ALA A 654 -4.70 8.22 -0.16
C ALA A 654 -5.53 7.63 -1.31
N VAL A 655 -6.77 7.26 -1.00
CA VAL A 655 -7.68 6.60 -1.95
C VAL A 655 -9.10 7.14 -1.74
N ASP A 656 -9.74 7.58 -2.82
CA ASP A 656 -11.18 7.89 -2.86
C ASP A 656 -11.99 6.60 -3.07
N TRP A 657 -12.32 5.95 -1.96
CA TRP A 657 -13.19 4.77 -1.96
C TRP A 657 -14.62 5.07 -2.43
N GLY A 658 -15.06 6.33 -2.36
CA GLY A 658 -16.37 6.73 -2.86
C GLY A 658 -16.50 6.53 -4.37
N ALA A 659 -15.40 6.67 -5.12
CA ALA A 659 -15.39 6.46 -6.56
C ALA A 659 -15.85 5.06 -6.99
N VAL A 660 -15.63 4.03 -6.15
CA VAL A 660 -16.02 2.63 -6.43
C VAL A 660 -17.54 2.45 -6.47
N PHE A 661 -18.31 3.28 -5.77
CA PHE A 661 -19.76 3.18 -5.66
C PHE A 661 -20.54 4.01 -6.68
N ARG A 662 -19.85 4.79 -7.53
CA ARG A 662 -20.49 5.58 -8.60
C ARG A 662 -21.25 4.63 -9.54
N GLY A 663 -22.53 4.96 -9.81
CA GLY A 663 -23.39 4.15 -10.67
C GLY A 663 -23.90 2.83 -10.06
N ARG A 664 -23.66 2.56 -8.76
CA ARG A 664 -24.10 1.32 -8.08
C ARG A 664 -25.39 1.46 -7.28
N GLY A 665 -26.00 2.64 -7.21
CA GLY A 665 -27.26 2.88 -6.52
C GLY A 665 -27.21 2.70 -4.99
N ALA A 666 -26.02 2.69 -4.39
CA ALA A 666 -25.83 2.58 -2.95
C ALA A 666 -26.36 3.82 -2.21
N ARG A 667 -26.92 3.61 -1.02
CA ARG A 667 -27.55 4.64 -0.19
C ARG A 667 -26.78 4.84 1.10
N ARG A 668 -26.73 6.08 1.58
CA ARG A 668 -26.18 6.36 2.90
C ARG A 668 -27.13 5.87 3.99
N ILE A 669 -26.55 5.19 4.97
CA ILE A 669 -27.23 4.69 6.17
C ILE A 669 -26.49 5.15 7.43
N ALA A 670 -27.19 5.14 8.56
CA ALA A 670 -26.56 5.41 9.85
C ALA A 670 -25.59 4.27 10.23
N LEU A 671 -24.38 4.66 10.64
CA LEU A 671 -23.33 3.75 11.09
C LEU A 671 -22.91 4.08 12.53
N PRO A 672 -22.32 3.13 13.28
CA PRO A 672 -21.68 3.44 14.54
C PRO A 672 -20.66 4.59 14.43
N THR A 673 -20.52 5.37 15.50
CA THR A 673 -19.48 6.40 15.65
C THR A 673 -18.16 5.79 16.13
N TYR A 674 -17.12 6.61 16.15
CA TYR A 674 -15.78 6.21 16.54
C TYR A 674 -15.70 5.65 17.97
N PRO A 675 -15.11 4.46 18.19
CA PRO A 675 -15.08 3.81 19.49
C PRO A 675 -13.92 4.33 20.35
N PHE A 676 -14.00 5.58 20.84
CA PHE A 676 -12.95 6.19 21.67
C PHE A 676 -12.59 5.35 22.92
N GLY A 677 -13.52 4.56 23.46
CA GLY A 677 -13.24 3.68 24.60
C GLY A 677 -12.31 2.50 24.30
N ALA A 678 -12.07 2.18 23.03
CA ALA A 678 -11.13 1.14 22.62
C ALA A 678 -9.70 1.68 22.38
N GLU A 679 -9.50 2.99 22.43
CA GLU A 679 -8.18 3.58 22.23
C GLU A 679 -7.27 3.38 23.45
N GLY A 680 -6.00 3.05 23.18
CA GLY A 680 -4.99 2.89 24.24
C GLY A 680 -5.05 1.57 25.02
N THR A 681 -5.89 0.60 24.59
CA THR A 681 -5.93 -0.74 25.20
C THR A 681 -4.80 -1.67 24.73
N ASP A 682 -4.00 -1.27 23.74
CA ASP A 682 -2.85 -2.02 23.19
C ASP A 682 -1.61 -2.06 24.12
N ARG A 683 -1.76 -1.81 25.43
CA ARG A 683 -0.68 -2.08 26.38
C ARG A 683 -0.37 -3.58 26.37
N GLN A 684 0.90 -3.94 26.20
CA GLN A 684 1.38 -5.32 26.38
C GLN A 684 0.78 -5.94 27.67
N PRO A 685 0.49 -7.25 27.71
CA PRO A 685 -0.05 -7.90 28.90
C PRO A 685 0.98 -7.87 30.03
N GLY A 686 0.97 -6.78 30.80
CA GLY A 686 1.78 -6.55 31.98
C GLY A 686 0.87 -6.44 33.19
N ALA A 687 0.83 -7.52 33.97
CA ALA A 687 0.30 -7.64 35.34
C ALA A 687 -1.18 -7.24 35.56
N VAL A 688 -2.06 -8.24 35.51
CA VAL A 688 -3.39 -8.19 36.13
C VAL A 688 -3.24 -8.01 37.65
N PRO A 689 -3.94 -7.06 38.29
CA PRO A 689 -4.12 -7.09 39.74
C PRO A 689 -5.03 -8.27 40.08
N THR A 690 -4.47 -9.25 40.80
CA THR A 690 -5.16 -10.44 41.29
C THR A 690 -6.41 -10.10 42.10
N ALA A 691 -7.57 -10.60 41.67
CA ALA A 691 -8.72 -10.86 42.53
C ALA A 691 -9.23 -12.28 42.25
N ALA A 692 -9.29 -13.08 43.32
CA ALA A 692 -9.45 -14.52 43.31
C ALA A 692 -10.91 -14.97 43.12
N THR A 693 -11.13 -16.06 42.35
CA THR A 693 -11.69 -17.39 42.74
C THR A 693 -12.64 -18.02 41.72
N GLY A 694 -12.29 -19.24 41.27
CA GLY A 694 -13.24 -20.38 41.21
C GLY A 694 -13.75 -20.89 39.85
N GLY A 695 -13.00 -21.80 39.21
CA GLY A 695 -13.52 -23.11 38.75
C GLY A 695 -14.07 -23.31 37.32
N ALA A 696 -13.28 -24.01 36.48
CA ALA A 696 -13.60 -25.10 35.53
C ALA A 696 -13.07 -24.89 34.08
N PRO A 697 -12.40 -25.90 33.47
CA PRO A 697 -11.75 -25.78 32.16
C PRO A 697 -12.70 -26.14 31.01
N GLY A 698 -12.85 -25.23 30.05
CA GLY A 698 -13.44 -25.50 28.73
C GLY A 698 -12.36 -25.36 27.66
N THR A 699 -12.02 -26.46 27.00
CA THR A 699 -11.13 -26.53 25.85
C THR A 699 -11.71 -25.75 24.67
N GLY A 700 -10.99 -24.71 24.23
CA GLY A 700 -11.22 -23.97 23.00
C GLY A 700 -9.91 -23.36 22.55
N ALA A 701 -9.19 -24.08 21.70
CA ALA A 701 -8.02 -23.56 20.98
C ALA A 701 -8.51 -22.45 20.04
N GLY A 702 -8.22 -21.20 20.39
CA GLY A 702 -8.43 -20.06 19.51
C GLY A 702 -7.22 -19.89 18.62
N THR A 703 -7.29 -20.43 17.39
CA THR A 703 -6.40 -20.06 16.29
C THR A 703 -6.93 -18.77 15.67
N GLY A 704 -6.20 -17.66 15.85
CA GLY A 704 -6.55 -16.34 15.35
C GLY A 704 -5.30 -15.51 15.09
N THR A 705 -5.05 -15.19 13.82
CA THR A 705 -3.80 -14.66 13.27
C THR A 705 -3.60 -13.15 13.46
N GLY A 706 -3.38 -12.71 14.70
CA GLY A 706 -2.84 -11.39 15.02
C GLY A 706 -1.35 -11.45 15.37
N GLY A 707 -0.46 -11.43 14.37
CA GLY A 707 0.96 -11.78 14.57
C GLY A 707 1.12 -13.25 15.01
N LEU A 708 2.23 -13.89 14.65
CA LEU A 708 2.45 -15.25 15.13
C LEU A 708 2.85 -15.22 16.62
N SER A 709 1.87 -15.26 17.52
CA SER A 709 2.11 -15.32 18.97
C SER A 709 2.30 -16.78 19.41
N LEU A 710 3.55 -17.17 19.62
CA LEU A 710 3.93 -18.50 20.09
C LEU A 710 4.01 -18.59 21.63
N ALA A 711 3.66 -17.51 22.34
CA ALA A 711 3.81 -17.40 23.79
C ALA A 711 2.82 -18.33 24.52
N GLY A 712 3.36 -19.22 25.37
CA GLY A 712 2.56 -20.16 26.17
C GLY A 712 2.16 -21.46 25.46
N LEU A 713 2.51 -21.63 24.18
CA LEU A 713 2.25 -22.86 23.41
C LEU A 713 3.35 -23.91 23.63
N THR A 714 3.00 -25.20 23.59
CA THR A 714 3.95 -26.32 23.55
C THR A 714 4.66 -26.42 22.20
N ALA A 715 5.75 -27.18 22.11
CA ALA A 715 6.51 -27.31 20.85
C ALA A 715 5.66 -27.82 19.66
N GLY A 716 4.77 -28.79 19.91
CA GLY A 716 3.85 -29.31 18.88
C GLY A 716 2.77 -28.31 18.48
N GLU A 717 2.23 -27.54 19.43
CA GLU A 717 1.25 -26.48 19.14
C GLU A 717 1.89 -25.31 18.40
N ARG A 718 3.16 -25.00 18.67
CA ARG A 718 3.93 -23.98 17.93
C ARG A 718 4.14 -24.39 16.48
N ALA A 719 4.59 -25.62 16.23
CA ALA A 719 4.79 -26.12 14.87
C ALA A 719 3.49 -26.07 14.06
N PHE A 720 2.39 -26.57 14.63
CA PHE A 720 1.06 -26.51 14.01
C PHE A 720 0.61 -25.07 13.71
N ALA A 721 0.78 -24.14 14.66
CA ALA A 721 0.42 -22.74 14.47
C ALA A 721 1.23 -22.05 13.36
N VAL A 722 2.52 -22.39 13.23
CA VAL A 722 3.39 -21.83 12.19
C VAL A 722 3.02 -22.41 10.81
N GLU A 723 2.74 -23.71 10.73
CA GLU A 723 2.28 -24.36 9.49
C GLU A 723 0.96 -23.78 9.00
N GLU A 724 -0.03 -23.65 9.90
CA GLU A 724 -1.33 -23.04 9.58
C GLU A 724 -1.14 -21.58 9.14
N PHE A 725 -0.26 -20.84 9.80
CA PHE A 725 0.09 -19.48 9.43
C PHE A 725 0.69 -19.39 8.03
N VAL A 726 1.66 -20.24 7.68
CA VAL A 726 2.23 -20.25 6.31
C VAL A 726 1.17 -20.67 5.30
N ARG A 727 0.36 -21.70 5.60
CA ARG A 727 -0.74 -22.16 4.75
C ARG A 727 -1.69 -21.03 4.36
N VAL A 728 -2.09 -20.21 5.35
CA VAL A 728 -2.95 -19.05 5.15
C VAL A 728 -2.32 -18.02 4.19
N HIS A 729 -1.03 -17.72 4.36
CA HIS A 729 -0.33 -16.76 3.49
C HIS A 729 -0.15 -17.30 2.06
N VAL A 730 0.11 -18.60 1.92
CA VAL A 730 0.18 -19.28 0.62
C VAL A 730 -1.19 -19.27 -0.06
N ALA A 731 -2.25 -19.61 0.67
CA ALA A 731 -3.63 -19.56 0.16
C ALA A 731 -4.02 -18.15 -0.28
N ARG A 732 -3.58 -17.12 0.44
CA ARG A 732 -3.80 -15.71 0.07
C ARG A 732 -3.10 -15.33 -1.24
N VAL A 733 -1.85 -15.74 -1.43
CA VAL A 733 -1.08 -15.49 -2.66
C VAL A 733 -1.66 -16.25 -3.86
N LEU A 734 -2.17 -17.46 -3.63
CA LEU A 734 -2.83 -18.29 -4.65
C LEU A 734 -4.32 -17.97 -4.86
N ARG A 735 -4.91 -17.16 -3.98
CA ARG A 735 -6.35 -16.82 -3.95
C ARG A 735 -7.26 -18.02 -3.77
N HIS A 736 -6.88 -18.95 -2.92
CA HIS A 736 -7.78 -19.99 -2.45
C HIS A 736 -8.70 -19.45 -1.36
N ASP A 737 -9.99 -19.78 -1.47
CA ASP A 737 -11.01 -19.41 -0.48
C ASP A 737 -10.85 -20.15 0.85
N ASP A 738 -10.20 -21.32 0.79
CA ASP A 738 -9.93 -22.21 1.91
C ASP A 738 -8.42 -22.48 2.03
N PRO A 739 -7.78 -22.11 3.15
CA PRO A 739 -6.38 -22.48 3.42
C PRO A 739 -6.13 -23.98 3.30
N ASP A 740 -7.10 -24.83 3.65
CA ASP A 740 -6.94 -26.29 3.61
C ASP A 740 -6.83 -26.86 2.18
N ALA A 741 -7.11 -26.03 1.16
CA ALA A 741 -6.81 -26.37 -0.24
C ALA A 741 -5.30 -26.37 -0.56
N VAL A 742 -4.48 -25.78 0.31
CA VAL A 742 -3.01 -25.73 0.16
C VAL A 742 -2.37 -26.95 0.79
N ALA A 743 -1.80 -27.82 -0.05
CA ALA A 743 -0.96 -28.92 0.39
C ALA A 743 0.40 -28.40 0.89
N LEU A 744 0.73 -28.66 2.17
CA LEU A 744 1.96 -28.16 2.81
C LEU A 744 3.24 -28.81 2.29
N ASP A 745 3.14 -30.03 1.77
CA ASP A 745 4.22 -30.85 1.23
C ASP A 745 4.44 -30.64 -0.27
N ARG A 746 3.50 -29.99 -0.97
CA ARG A 746 3.60 -29.76 -2.40
C ARG A 746 4.50 -28.57 -2.71
N GLY A 747 5.45 -28.77 -3.63
CA GLY A 747 6.40 -27.73 -4.02
C GLY A 747 5.72 -26.50 -4.62
N PHE A 748 6.21 -25.30 -4.27
CA PHE A 748 5.63 -24.01 -4.70
C PHE A 748 5.43 -23.92 -6.22
N LEU A 749 6.45 -24.28 -7.02
CA LEU A 749 6.37 -24.26 -8.49
C LEU A 749 5.28 -25.20 -9.04
N GLN A 750 5.08 -26.36 -8.41
CA GLN A 750 4.04 -27.31 -8.80
C GLN A 750 2.65 -26.85 -8.36
N SER A 751 2.57 -26.01 -7.33
CA SER A 751 1.36 -25.37 -6.82
C SER A 751 1.02 -24.07 -7.55
N GLY A 752 1.81 -23.70 -8.57
CA GLY A 752 1.54 -22.56 -9.44
C GLY A 752 2.22 -21.25 -9.04
N PHE A 753 3.22 -21.27 -8.14
CA PHE A 753 4.02 -20.10 -7.82
C PHE A 753 4.94 -19.69 -8.98
N ASP A 754 4.96 -18.39 -9.27
CA ASP A 754 6.01 -17.73 -10.05
C ASP A 754 6.98 -16.91 -9.17
N SER A 755 8.01 -16.32 -9.79
CA SER A 755 9.01 -15.50 -9.09
C SER A 755 8.42 -14.28 -8.38
N ILE A 756 7.24 -13.80 -8.79
CA ILE A 756 6.58 -12.63 -8.20
C ILE A 756 5.76 -13.05 -6.99
N GLN A 757 5.01 -14.15 -7.11
CA GLN A 757 4.30 -14.77 -5.98
C GLN A 757 5.27 -15.21 -4.88
N ALA A 758 6.48 -15.65 -5.24
CA ALA A 758 7.54 -15.92 -4.28
C ALA A 758 7.96 -14.66 -3.48
N VAL A 759 8.20 -13.55 -4.17
CA VAL A 759 8.53 -12.26 -3.52
C VAL A 759 7.36 -11.72 -2.71
N GLU A 760 6.14 -11.86 -3.22
CA GLU A 760 4.91 -11.45 -2.52
C GLU A 760 4.69 -12.27 -1.25
N LEU A 761 4.79 -13.59 -1.31
CA LEU A 761 4.70 -14.46 -0.14
C LEU A 761 5.77 -14.09 0.90
N ARG A 762 7.03 -13.94 0.47
CA ARG A 762 8.12 -13.49 1.35
C ARG A 762 7.79 -12.16 2.02
N ASN A 763 7.32 -11.18 1.25
CA ASN A 763 6.96 -9.86 1.79
C ASN A 763 5.83 -9.95 2.81
N GLN A 764 4.78 -10.71 2.50
CA GLN A 764 3.66 -10.90 3.42
C GLN A 764 4.10 -11.62 4.70
N LEU A 765 4.97 -12.63 4.60
CA LEU A 765 5.52 -13.34 5.76
C LEU A 765 6.44 -12.44 6.60
N ASN A 766 7.34 -11.66 5.98
CA ASN A 766 8.18 -10.68 6.68
C ASN A 766 7.32 -9.64 7.42
N GLU A 767 6.29 -9.12 6.75
CA GLU A 767 5.38 -8.12 7.31
C GLU A 767 4.60 -8.67 8.51
N ALA A 768 4.14 -9.92 8.43
CA ALA A 768 3.32 -10.55 9.46
C ALA A 768 4.12 -11.14 10.63
N THR A 769 5.40 -11.48 10.42
CA THR A 769 6.26 -12.08 11.46
C THR A 769 7.30 -11.12 12.03
N GLY A 770 7.60 -10.01 11.33
CA GLY A 770 8.72 -9.12 11.65
C GLY A 770 10.11 -9.71 11.34
N LEU A 771 10.17 -10.90 10.73
CA LEU A 771 11.42 -11.56 10.33
C LEU A 771 12.02 -10.95 9.06
N ARG A 772 13.31 -11.23 8.85
CA ARG A 772 14.02 -10.94 7.59
C ARG A 772 14.25 -12.24 6.83
N LEU A 773 13.26 -12.69 6.06
CA LEU A 773 13.37 -13.86 5.20
C LEU A 773 14.07 -13.51 3.88
N PRO A 774 14.93 -14.42 3.34
CA PRO A 774 15.71 -14.18 2.15
C PRO A 774 14.85 -14.04 0.87
N THR A 775 15.37 -13.34 -0.14
CA THR A 775 14.73 -13.21 -1.47
C THR A 775 14.57 -14.56 -2.19
N THR A 776 15.44 -15.51 -1.86
CA THR A 776 15.48 -16.89 -2.36
C THR A 776 14.59 -17.84 -1.56
N LEU A 777 13.78 -17.35 -0.60
CA LEU A 777 12.97 -18.16 0.34
C LEU A 777 12.29 -19.37 -0.32
N VAL A 778 11.53 -19.15 -1.37
CA VAL A 778 10.76 -20.21 -2.07
C VAL A 778 11.64 -21.20 -2.84
N PHE A 779 12.89 -20.84 -3.12
CA PHE A 779 13.87 -21.71 -3.79
C PHE A 779 14.69 -22.51 -2.78
N ASP A 780 15.10 -21.87 -1.68
CA ASP A 780 15.85 -22.51 -0.60
C ASP A 780 14.94 -23.41 0.25
N HIS A 781 13.66 -23.04 0.35
CA HIS A 781 12.60 -23.75 1.08
C HIS A 781 11.43 -23.99 0.11
N PRO A 782 11.49 -25.08 -0.69
CA PRO A 782 10.61 -25.26 -1.85
C PRO A 782 9.16 -25.66 -1.53
N THR A 783 8.82 -25.90 -0.27
CA THR A 783 7.46 -26.27 0.18
C THR A 783 6.96 -25.36 1.31
N PRO A 784 5.64 -25.15 1.44
CA PRO A 784 5.07 -24.43 2.58
C PRO A 784 5.52 -24.98 3.94
N ALA A 785 5.66 -26.31 4.08
CA ALA A 785 6.20 -26.94 5.29
C ALA A 785 7.64 -26.49 5.57
N SER A 786 8.54 -26.54 4.57
CA SER A 786 9.94 -26.11 4.75
C SER A 786 10.09 -24.62 5.09
N VAL A 787 9.14 -23.77 4.67
CA VAL A 787 9.08 -22.36 5.07
C VAL A 787 8.56 -22.22 6.50
N ALA A 788 7.60 -23.05 6.92
CA ALA A 788 7.10 -23.08 8.29
C ALA A 788 8.18 -23.52 9.27
N ASP A 789 8.98 -24.52 8.91
CA ASP A 789 10.14 -24.97 9.71
C ASP A 789 11.13 -23.83 9.93
N LEU A 790 11.53 -23.15 8.86
CA LEU A 790 12.43 -21.98 8.94
C LEU A 790 11.88 -20.89 9.86
N ILE A 791 10.60 -20.54 9.73
CA ILE A 791 9.96 -19.52 10.56
C ILE A 791 9.91 -19.96 12.03
N GLY A 792 9.61 -21.23 12.28
CA GLY A 792 9.63 -21.82 13.62
C GLY A 792 11.00 -21.74 14.28
N GLU A 793 12.06 -22.04 13.54
CA GLU A 793 13.45 -21.89 14.00
C GLU A 793 13.78 -20.43 14.32
N LEU A 794 13.51 -19.52 13.38
CA LEU A 794 13.85 -18.10 13.55
C LEU A 794 13.12 -17.41 14.71
N LEU A 795 11.91 -17.87 15.06
CA LEU A 795 11.12 -17.32 16.17
C LEU A 795 11.45 -17.93 17.54
N THR A 796 12.15 -19.06 17.59
CA THR A 796 12.56 -19.70 18.86
C THR A 796 13.90 -19.19 19.39
N VAL A 797 14.69 -18.53 18.55
CA VAL A 797 15.94 -17.86 18.94
C VAL A 797 15.60 -16.46 19.50
N ARG A 798 15.66 -16.27 20.83
CA ARG A 798 15.59 -14.93 21.42
C ARG A 798 16.80 -14.08 20.99
N PRO A 799 16.64 -12.78 20.68
CA PRO A 799 17.77 -11.88 20.51
C PRO A 799 18.32 -11.53 21.91
N GLU A 800 19.22 -12.37 22.43
CA GLU A 800 20.04 -11.98 23.57
C GLU A 800 21.25 -11.19 23.05
N HIS A 801 21.32 -9.92 23.46
CA HIS A 801 22.47 -9.03 23.53
C HIS A 801 23.64 -9.25 22.55
N GLY A 802 23.90 -8.20 21.74
CA GLY A 802 24.81 -8.19 20.60
C GLY A 802 26.17 -8.88 20.79
N PRO A 803 26.69 -9.55 19.74
CA PRO A 803 27.95 -10.25 19.84
C PRO A 803 29.11 -9.26 19.83
N GLN A 804 29.77 -9.14 20.98
CA GLN A 804 31.14 -8.66 21.03
C GLN A 804 32.00 -9.67 20.25
N HIS A 805 32.44 -9.28 19.05
CA HIS A 805 33.39 -10.03 18.26
C HIS A 805 34.78 -9.96 18.92
N GLY A 806 35.19 -11.06 19.57
CA GLY A 806 36.60 -11.45 19.64
C GLY A 806 36.96 -12.28 18.40
N PRO A 807 38.14 -12.11 17.79
CA PRO A 807 38.46 -12.81 16.55
C PRO A 807 38.98 -14.22 16.84
N GLY A 808 38.41 -15.24 16.20
CA GLY A 808 39.08 -16.54 16.03
C GLY A 808 38.16 -17.76 15.99
N ARG A 809 38.26 -18.52 14.90
CA ARG A 809 37.66 -19.85 14.60
C ARG A 809 36.19 -19.84 14.12
N GLY A 810 36.00 -19.70 12.81
CA GLY A 810 34.68 -19.83 12.17
C GLY A 810 34.76 -19.99 10.65
N ALA A 811 35.61 -20.89 10.14
CA ALA A 811 35.74 -21.12 8.69
C ALA A 811 35.31 -22.52 8.21
N ASP A 812 34.94 -23.45 9.11
CA ASP A 812 34.71 -24.85 8.72
C ASP A 812 33.25 -25.34 8.81
N GLN A 813 32.39 -24.69 9.62
CA GLN A 813 31.00 -25.16 9.84
C GLN A 813 30.01 -24.83 8.70
N GLY A 814 30.42 -24.06 7.69
CA GLY A 814 29.55 -23.70 6.55
C GLY A 814 29.61 -24.63 5.34
N ARG A 815 30.60 -25.54 5.28
CA ARG A 815 30.78 -26.43 4.12
C ARG A 815 30.05 -27.76 4.25
N GLU A 816 29.91 -28.27 5.46
CA GLU A 816 29.27 -29.56 5.73
C GLU A 816 27.78 -29.57 5.34
N PRO A 817 26.94 -28.58 5.74
CA PRO A 817 25.52 -28.57 5.36
C PRO A 817 25.32 -28.39 3.85
N ALA A 818 26.18 -27.58 3.20
CA ALA A 818 26.13 -27.35 1.76
C ALA A 818 26.59 -28.56 0.93
N PHE A 819 27.42 -29.43 1.49
CA PHE A 819 27.82 -30.68 0.85
C PHE A 819 26.76 -31.77 1.01
N LEU A 820 26.13 -31.86 2.18
CA LEU A 820 24.99 -32.76 2.41
C LEU A 820 23.81 -32.42 1.50
N ALA A 821 23.45 -31.13 1.34
CA ALA A 821 22.40 -30.70 0.41
C ALA A 821 22.70 -31.06 -1.07
N ARG A 822 23.98 -31.15 -1.45
CA ARG A 822 24.41 -31.61 -2.79
C ARG A 822 24.31 -33.13 -2.95
N LEU A 823 24.52 -33.89 -1.88
CA LEU A 823 24.25 -35.34 -1.88
C LEU A 823 22.76 -35.62 -2.00
N ASP A 824 21.90 -34.84 -1.32
CA ASP A 824 20.45 -34.94 -1.45
C ASP A 824 19.97 -34.60 -2.87
N SER A 825 20.58 -33.58 -3.49
CA SER A 825 20.32 -33.22 -4.88
C SER A 825 20.75 -34.33 -5.86
N LEU A 826 21.91 -34.95 -5.62
CA LEU A 826 22.39 -36.09 -6.41
C LEU A 826 21.45 -37.30 -6.29
N GLU A 827 20.90 -37.56 -5.10
CA GLU A 827 19.90 -38.61 -4.88
C GLU A 827 18.62 -38.33 -5.69
N ALA A 828 18.11 -37.09 -5.64
CA ALA A 828 16.95 -36.67 -6.41
C ALA A 828 17.16 -36.81 -7.93
N GLU A 829 18.35 -36.48 -8.44
CA GLU A 829 18.73 -36.66 -9.84
C GLU A 829 18.81 -38.15 -10.23
N LEU A 830 19.40 -38.99 -9.38
CA LEU A 830 19.46 -40.45 -9.61
C LEU A 830 18.07 -41.08 -9.63
N LEU A 831 17.14 -40.63 -8.79
CA LEU A 831 15.73 -41.04 -8.81
C LEU A 831 15.03 -40.57 -10.09
N ALA A 832 15.22 -39.30 -10.49
CA ALA A 832 14.61 -38.72 -11.68
C ALA A 832 15.12 -39.36 -12.99
N SER A 833 16.38 -39.82 -13.01
CA SER A 833 16.98 -40.50 -14.16
C SER A 833 16.41 -41.91 -14.43
N GLY A 834 15.64 -42.47 -13.48
CA GLY A 834 15.11 -43.83 -13.56
C GLY A 834 16.13 -44.93 -13.25
N LEU A 835 17.38 -44.59 -12.96
CA LEU A 835 18.44 -45.55 -12.61
C LEU A 835 18.17 -46.34 -11.32
N LEU A 836 17.28 -45.88 -10.44
CA LEU A 836 16.96 -46.50 -9.14
C LEU A 836 15.59 -47.21 -9.10
N ARG A 837 15.00 -47.54 -10.27
CA ARG A 837 13.71 -48.25 -10.33
C ARG A 837 13.87 -49.76 -10.07
N ASP A 838 12.95 -50.33 -9.32
CA ASP A 838 12.90 -51.76 -8.91
C ASP A 838 12.06 -52.64 -9.87
N ASP A 839 12.07 -52.37 -11.18
CA ASP A 839 11.31 -53.16 -12.17
C ASP A 839 12.20 -54.24 -12.83
N ASP A 840 11.73 -55.51 -12.83
CA ASP A 840 12.40 -56.72 -13.35
C ASP A 840 12.68 -56.72 -14.89
N GLY A 841 12.51 -55.58 -15.57
CA GLY A 841 12.57 -55.44 -17.03
C GLY A 841 13.60 -54.43 -17.54
N ASP A 842 14.62 -54.09 -16.73
CA ASP A 842 15.56 -53.01 -17.07
C ASP A 842 16.47 -53.35 -18.26
N GLY A 843 16.50 -52.47 -19.26
CA GLY A 843 17.35 -52.62 -20.45
C GLY A 843 18.85 -52.55 -20.13
N PRO A 844 19.74 -53.15 -20.96
CA PRO A 844 21.17 -53.29 -20.66
C PRO A 844 21.92 -51.97 -20.45
N GLU A 845 21.37 -50.84 -20.92
CA GLU A 845 21.95 -49.50 -20.73
C GLU A 845 21.78 -48.97 -19.30
N HIS A 846 20.64 -49.23 -18.64
CA HIS A 846 20.39 -48.80 -17.26
C HIS A 846 21.20 -49.63 -16.26
N ALA A 847 21.35 -50.93 -16.50
CA ALA A 847 22.22 -51.80 -15.70
C ALA A 847 23.70 -51.37 -15.78
N ALA A 848 24.20 -51.07 -17.00
CA ALA A 848 25.57 -50.58 -17.19
C ALA A 848 25.79 -49.14 -16.66
N GLY A 849 24.73 -48.33 -16.59
CA GLY A 849 24.73 -47.03 -15.94
C GLY A 849 24.85 -47.15 -14.42
N ARG A 850 24.02 -48.01 -13.80
CA ARG A 850 24.08 -48.32 -12.37
C ARG A 850 25.45 -48.84 -11.95
N GLU A 851 26.00 -49.80 -12.69
CA GLU A 851 27.32 -50.38 -12.38
C GLU A 851 28.43 -49.32 -12.39
N ARG A 852 28.41 -48.38 -13.36
CA ARG A 852 29.37 -47.26 -13.43
C ARG A 852 29.23 -46.27 -12.28
N VAL A 853 27.99 -45.89 -11.92
CA VAL A 853 27.72 -44.98 -10.80
C VAL A 853 28.12 -45.65 -9.47
N THR A 854 27.74 -46.90 -9.25
CA THR A 854 28.10 -47.66 -8.04
C THR A 854 29.62 -47.82 -7.89
N ALA A 855 30.34 -48.13 -8.97
CA ALA A 855 31.80 -48.22 -8.93
C ALA A 855 32.45 -46.88 -8.54
N ARG A 856 31.92 -45.76 -9.04
CA ARG A 856 32.46 -44.43 -8.74
C ARG A 856 32.20 -44.01 -7.29
N LEU A 857 31.01 -44.31 -6.77
CA LEU A 857 30.65 -44.04 -5.37
C LEU A 857 31.51 -44.87 -4.40
N ARG A 858 31.78 -46.15 -4.71
CA ARG A 858 32.70 -46.98 -3.92
C ARG A 858 34.13 -46.45 -3.90
N ASP A 859 34.67 -46.02 -5.04
CA ASP A 859 36.03 -45.42 -5.10
C ASP A 859 36.11 -44.11 -4.27
N LEU A 860 35.04 -43.31 -4.25
CA LEU A 860 34.93 -42.12 -3.42
C LEU A 860 34.91 -42.47 -1.92
N LEU A 861 34.13 -43.48 -1.53
CA LEU A 861 34.04 -43.95 -0.15
C LEU A 861 35.39 -44.50 0.34
N GLU A 862 36.06 -45.33 -0.46
CA GLU A 862 37.39 -45.88 -0.13
C GLU A 862 38.49 -44.81 -0.05
N ARG A 863 38.33 -43.67 -0.76
CA ARG A 863 39.23 -42.51 -0.62
C ARG A 863 38.97 -41.78 0.69
N LEU A 864 37.71 -41.57 1.05
CA LEU A 864 37.32 -40.93 2.31
C LEU A 864 37.80 -41.73 3.53
N GLU A 865 37.55 -43.03 3.56
CA GLU A 865 37.98 -43.91 4.65
C GLU A 865 39.51 -44.00 4.78
N ARG A 866 40.25 -43.86 3.67
CA ARG A 866 41.72 -43.79 3.70
C ARG A 866 42.22 -42.49 4.31
N LEU A 867 41.52 -41.38 4.04
CA LEU A 867 41.85 -40.06 4.59
C LEU A 867 41.58 -40.02 6.10
N GLU A 868 40.46 -40.59 6.57
CA GLU A 868 40.18 -40.74 8.00
C GLU A 868 41.23 -41.59 8.72
N ARG A 869 41.67 -42.71 8.13
CA ARG A 869 42.71 -43.57 8.71
C ARG A 869 44.12 -42.97 8.71
N SER A 870 44.33 -41.83 8.04
CA SER A 870 45.63 -41.16 7.94
C SER A 870 45.75 -39.89 8.81
N ALA A 871 44.72 -39.56 9.60
CA ALA A 871 44.79 -38.47 10.56
C ALA A 871 45.63 -38.92 11.79
N PRO A 872 46.72 -38.21 12.15
CA PRO A 872 47.47 -38.53 13.37
C PRO A 872 46.69 -38.11 14.62
N ASP A 873 46.46 -39.07 15.53
CA ASP A 873 46.02 -38.82 16.91
C ASP A 873 47.21 -38.23 17.69
N ASP A 874 47.20 -36.93 17.99
CA ASP A 874 48.00 -36.34 19.08
C ASP A 874 47.35 -35.01 19.52
N GLU A 875 46.56 -35.07 20.60
CA GLU A 875 45.88 -33.91 21.22
C GLU A 875 46.70 -33.22 22.33
N ASP A 876 47.95 -33.60 22.61
CA ASP A 876 48.58 -33.25 23.91
C ASP A 876 49.90 -32.41 23.91
N GLU A 877 50.35 -31.78 22.83
CA GLU A 877 51.68 -31.09 22.84
C GLU A 877 51.77 -29.62 22.38
N PHE A 878 50.69 -28.82 22.41
CA PHE A 878 50.76 -27.40 22.01
C PHE A 878 50.27 -26.35 23.06
N GLU A 879 50.22 -26.69 24.35
CA GLU A 879 49.92 -25.69 25.40
C GLU A 879 51.16 -25.03 26.05
N GLY A 880 52.39 -25.33 25.58
CA GLY A 880 53.61 -24.84 26.25
C GLY A 880 54.62 -24.06 25.41
N ALA A 881 54.51 -24.04 24.08
CA ALA A 881 55.55 -23.47 23.22
C ALA A 881 55.45 -21.95 23.13
N SER A 882 56.56 -21.26 23.39
CA SER A 882 56.61 -19.80 23.24
C SER A 882 56.66 -19.41 21.76
N LEU A 883 56.19 -18.19 21.44
CA LEU A 883 56.06 -17.71 20.05
C LEU A 883 57.39 -17.73 19.26
N GLU A 884 58.54 -17.60 19.94
CA GLU A 884 59.86 -17.72 19.30
C GLU A 884 60.17 -19.16 18.88
N GLU A 885 59.80 -20.18 19.66
CA GLU A 885 60.01 -21.60 19.29
C GLU A 885 59.10 -22.03 18.13
N LEU A 886 57.89 -21.49 18.06
CA LEU A 886 56.98 -21.71 16.94
C LEU A 886 57.47 -21.06 15.64
N LEU A 887 58.13 -19.90 15.73
CA LEU A 887 58.71 -19.23 14.56
C LEU A 887 59.97 -19.93 14.04
N ASP A 888 60.80 -20.49 14.92
CA ASP A 888 61.98 -21.29 14.52
C ASP A 888 61.58 -22.61 13.82
N ILE A 889 60.47 -23.24 14.23
CA ILE A 889 59.94 -24.45 13.56
C ILE A 889 59.45 -24.13 12.16
N VAL A 890 58.74 -23.01 11.99
CA VAL A 890 58.21 -22.56 10.69
C VAL A 890 59.34 -22.13 9.74
N ASP A 891 60.37 -21.44 10.23
CA ASP A 891 61.52 -21.05 9.41
C ASP A 891 62.38 -22.27 8.99
N SER A 892 62.41 -23.34 9.79
CA SER A 892 63.13 -24.58 9.46
C SER A 892 62.44 -25.44 8.39
N GLU A 893 61.11 -25.36 8.28
CA GLU A 893 60.31 -26.09 7.29
C GLU A 893 60.18 -25.32 5.96
N LEU A 894 60.33 -24.00 5.97
CA LEU A 894 60.31 -23.17 4.74
C LEU A 894 61.64 -23.18 3.95
N HIS A 895 62.70 -23.84 4.44
CA HIS A 895 64.00 -23.96 3.76
C HIS A 895 64.45 -25.41 3.48
N LYS A 896 63.53 -26.36 3.36
CA LYS A 896 63.82 -27.73 2.87
C LYS A 896 63.24 -28.01 1.48
#